data_AF-A0A963QPJ6-F1
#
_entry.id   AF-A0A963QPJ6-F1
#
_cell.length_a   1.000
_cell.length_b   1.000
_cell.length_c   1.000
_cell.angle_alpha   90.00
_cell.angle_beta   90.00
_cell.angle_gamma   90.00
#
_symmetry.space_group_name_H-M   'P 1'
#
loop_
_entity.id
_entity.type
_entity.pdbx_description
1 polymer ?
#
loop_
_entity_poly.entity_id
_entity_poly.type
_entity_poly.pdbx_seq_one_letter_code
_entity_poly.pdbx_strand_id
1 'polypeptide(L)'
;DHKKMGITARGAWECVKRHFREMNVDTQTQDFTVAGIGDMSGDVFGNGMLLSRAIRLVAAFDHRHIFIDPAPDAAASWKERKRLFALPRSSWADYDKSLVSKGGGVFSRNEKRIALSKEARAVLGIAADKLEPDALIAAILKAPVDLMWFGGIGTYVKSSEENNATVGDRANDALRVDGRDVRARVIGEGANLGVTQAGRIEFALKGADAASGGPGGRINTDFIDNSAGVDCSDNEVNIKIALAAARRAGRLSEKRRNAILAAMTDDVAALVLEDNRLQTMAISIAERGGARAIPAQLRLIETLERDGAIDRKTDGIADDETLTRRGAEGKGLVRPEIALLLSSTKLTIQSALENSTVPNDDALVPLLLGSFPDEMQAHFRTQLLDHRLRREIIATELANLVVNRLGLLHPFELREEEGASLAHVCAAFVAVERLFGLGAVWVRLDTTAMPESARLLAFEMLALATRNHMADALRAGAGSADWTERESSLADPISALRKNARALIGNETRERSASQLAALRDAGVPQREAELVTALFDLDGATGIAALAVRTDCDTAGLTQAFTALGETLGLDWAQGVAATMDPADPWDRVLVSGLARDFQQMRLDFLQRLMARRTTTETSLPDAVASWVESHGAAITHFRVMTDRARHSATVRTTMLAQIAAQARNLLSR
;
A
#
# COMPACT_ATOMS: atom_id res chain seq x y z
N ASP A 1 8.59 -9.57 25.49
CA ASP A 1 9.51 -10.62 24.98
C ASP A 1 8.99 -11.09 23.64
N HIS A 2 9.37 -10.39 22.58
CA HIS A 2 8.88 -10.63 21.22
C HIS A 2 9.23 -12.05 20.70
N LYS A 3 10.28 -12.69 21.25
CA LYS A 3 10.73 -14.02 20.83
C LYS A 3 9.76 -15.08 21.32
N LYS A 4 9.34 -14.99 22.59
CA LYS A 4 8.27 -15.85 23.11
C LYS A 4 6.96 -15.69 22.36
N MET A 5 6.69 -14.50 21.85
CA MET A 5 5.51 -14.22 21.02
C MET A 5 5.64 -14.74 19.58
N GLY A 6 6.86 -15.06 19.14
CA GLY A 6 7.16 -15.44 17.76
C GLY A 6 6.81 -14.36 16.75
N ILE A 7 6.77 -13.08 17.16
CA ILE A 7 6.10 -12.02 16.39
C ILE A 7 6.79 -11.76 15.05
N THR A 8 8.12 -11.84 14.99
CA THR A 8 8.87 -11.68 13.73
C THR A 8 8.46 -12.73 12.70
N ALA A 9 8.35 -14.00 13.11
CA ALA A 9 7.88 -15.06 12.21
C ALA A 9 6.41 -14.86 11.81
N ARG A 10 5.56 -14.41 12.75
CA ARG A 10 4.15 -14.11 12.48
C ARG A 10 4.00 -12.97 11.47
N GLY A 11 4.75 -11.87 11.61
CA GLY A 11 4.76 -10.74 10.69
C GLY A 11 5.21 -11.15 9.29
N ALA A 12 6.34 -11.85 9.18
CA ALA A 12 6.82 -12.37 7.89
C ALA A 12 5.81 -13.34 7.26
N TRP A 13 5.08 -14.09 8.08
CA TRP A 13 4.01 -14.96 7.60
C TRP A 13 2.78 -14.21 7.07
N GLU A 14 2.45 -13.04 7.61
CA GLU A 14 1.42 -12.16 7.01
C GLU A 14 1.82 -11.74 5.59
N CYS A 15 3.09 -11.41 5.37
CA CYS A 15 3.63 -11.09 4.05
C CYS A 15 3.57 -12.30 3.10
N VAL A 16 3.97 -13.49 3.57
CA VAL A 16 3.84 -14.74 2.80
C VAL A 16 2.38 -15.00 2.42
N LYS A 17 1.43 -14.87 3.36
CA LYS A 17 0.00 -15.07 3.07
C LYS A 17 -0.48 -14.14 1.94
N ARG A 18 0.01 -12.90 1.87
CA ARG A 18 -0.32 -11.97 0.77
C ARG A 18 0.11 -12.54 -0.58
N HIS A 19 1.37 -12.95 -0.71
CA HIS A 19 1.89 -13.51 -1.96
C HIS A 19 1.07 -14.70 -2.45
N PHE A 20 0.71 -15.63 -1.55
CA PHE A 20 -0.10 -16.79 -1.91
C PHE A 20 -1.55 -16.43 -2.23
N ARG A 21 -2.16 -15.50 -1.49
CA ARG A 21 -3.53 -15.04 -1.75
C ARG A 21 -3.68 -14.41 -3.14
N GLU A 22 -2.67 -13.66 -3.59
CA GLU A 22 -2.62 -13.11 -4.96
C GLU A 22 -2.46 -14.19 -6.04
N MET A 23 -2.03 -15.39 -5.67
CA MET A 23 -1.99 -16.57 -6.54
C MET A 23 -3.21 -17.49 -6.34
N ASN A 24 -4.24 -17.04 -5.62
CA ASN A 24 -5.44 -17.81 -5.27
C ASN A 24 -5.14 -19.10 -4.49
N VAL A 25 -4.10 -19.07 -3.64
CA VAL A 25 -3.74 -20.17 -2.72
C VAL A 25 -3.93 -19.71 -1.28
N ASP A 26 -4.69 -20.48 -0.51
CA ASP A 26 -4.84 -20.28 0.93
C ASP A 26 -3.89 -21.21 1.71
N THR A 27 -2.78 -20.64 2.18
CA THR A 27 -1.74 -21.38 2.93
C THR A 27 -2.24 -21.93 4.27
N GLN A 28 -3.43 -21.58 4.73
CA GLN A 28 -3.99 -22.09 5.98
C GLN A 28 -4.81 -23.36 5.79
N THR A 29 -5.30 -23.62 4.57
CA THR A 29 -6.24 -24.73 4.29
C THR A 29 -5.79 -25.64 3.15
N GLN A 30 -4.88 -25.18 2.30
CA GLN A 30 -4.39 -25.93 1.14
C GLN A 30 -2.92 -26.31 1.31
N ASP A 31 -2.59 -27.58 1.05
CA ASP A 31 -1.23 -28.09 1.18
C ASP A 31 -0.26 -27.45 0.17
N PHE A 32 0.93 -27.08 0.61
CA PHE A 32 1.98 -26.48 -0.21
C PHE A 32 3.38 -26.90 0.24
N THR A 33 4.31 -26.94 -0.70
CA THR A 33 5.69 -27.39 -0.46
C THR A 33 6.58 -26.28 0.05
N VAL A 34 7.41 -26.59 1.05
CA VAL A 34 8.33 -25.65 1.67
C VAL A 34 9.74 -26.22 1.69
N ALA A 35 10.72 -25.40 1.31
CA ALA A 35 12.11 -25.59 1.73
C ALA A 35 12.52 -24.44 2.64
N GLY A 36 13.48 -24.64 3.54
CA GLY A 36 13.90 -23.53 4.40
C GLY A 36 15.25 -23.63 5.06
N ILE A 37 15.68 -22.50 5.60
CA ILE A 37 16.97 -22.30 6.24
C ILE A 37 16.74 -22.15 7.74
N GLY A 38 17.20 -23.12 8.53
CA GLY A 38 17.04 -23.17 9.97
C GLY A 38 16.65 -24.57 10.48
N ASP A 39 16.30 -24.62 11.76
CA ASP A 39 15.79 -25.81 12.43
C ASP A 39 14.67 -25.46 13.41
N MET A 40 13.97 -26.47 13.93
CA MET A 40 12.86 -26.29 14.87
C MET A 40 13.27 -25.72 16.23
N SER A 41 14.56 -25.58 16.55
CA SER A 41 15.00 -24.86 17.77
C SER A 41 15.15 -23.36 17.54
N GLY A 42 15.23 -22.93 16.27
CA GLY A 42 15.33 -21.53 15.89
C GLY A 42 14.03 -20.77 16.11
N ASP A 43 14.14 -19.55 16.63
CA ASP A 43 12.99 -18.68 16.93
C ASP A 43 12.14 -18.40 15.68
N VAL A 44 12.74 -17.87 14.62
CA VAL A 44 12.01 -17.53 13.39
C VAL A 44 11.59 -18.78 12.61
N PHE A 45 12.50 -19.72 12.42
CA PHE A 45 12.22 -20.95 11.67
C PHE A 45 11.16 -21.81 12.35
N GLY A 46 11.34 -22.09 13.65
CA GLY A 46 10.45 -22.93 14.43
C GLY A 46 9.04 -22.37 14.53
N ASN A 47 8.90 -21.08 14.88
CA ASN A 47 7.60 -20.43 14.88
C ASN A 47 6.96 -20.46 13.48
N GLY A 48 7.69 -20.05 12.43
CA GLY A 48 7.19 -20.02 11.05
C GLY A 48 6.65 -21.36 10.56
N MET A 49 7.38 -22.46 10.82
CA MET A 49 6.97 -23.81 10.42
C MET A 49 5.78 -24.39 11.20
N LEU A 50 5.26 -23.66 12.19
CA LEU A 50 4.07 -24.00 12.95
C LEU A 50 2.85 -23.13 12.62
N LEU A 51 3.03 -22.03 11.88
CA LEU A 51 1.95 -21.09 11.52
C LEU A 51 0.98 -21.64 10.46
N SER A 52 1.27 -22.79 9.87
CA SER A 52 0.30 -23.52 9.06
C SER A 52 0.45 -25.03 9.21
N ARG A 53 -0.70 -25.71 9.31
CA ARG A 53 -0.79 -27.17 9.31
C ARG A 53 -0.70 -27.78 7.90
N ALA A 54 -0.84 -26.96 6.86
CA ALA A 54 -0.80 -27.36 5.46
C ALA A 54 0.64 -27.38 4.89
N ILE A 55 1.65 -27.04 5.71
CA ILE A 55 3.06 -27.07 5.31
C ILE A 55 3.52 -28.50 5.08
N ARG A 56 3.97 -28.76 3.85
CA ARG A 56 4.76 -29.93 3.45
C ARG A 56 6.23 -29.53 3.36
N LEU A 57 6.95 -29.60 4.49
CA LEU A 57 8.38 -29.25 4.56
C LEU A 57 9.22 -30.36 3.90
N VAL A 58 9.67 -30.12 2.67
CA VAL A 58 10.38 -31.13 1.86
C VAL A 58 11.90 -31.11 2.03
N ALA A 59 12.45 -29.97 2.42
CA ALA A 59 13.86 -29.83 2.70
C ALA A 59 14.13 -28.72 3.72
N ALA A 60 15.11 -28.90 4.59
CA ALA A 60 15.63 -27.84 5.44
C ALA A 60 17.11 -28.06 5.73
N PHE A 61 17.83 -27.01 6.09
CA PHE A 61 19.20 -27.17 6.57
C PHE A 61 19.54 -26.12 7.63
N ASP A 62 20.40 -26.51 8.57
CA ASP A 62 21.02 -25.60 9.55
C ASP A 62 22.55 -25.68 9.44
N HIS A 63 23.25 -25.22 10.47
CA HIS A 63 24.71 -25.32 10.55
C HIS A 63 25.22 -26.75 10.75
N ARG A 64 24.35 -27.74 11.02
CA ARG A 64 24.72 -29.11 11.43
C ARG A 64 24.25 -30.17 10.44
N HIS A 65 23.03 -30.04 9.95
CA HIS A 65 22.29 -31.08 9.26
C HIS A 65 21.58 -30.56 8.01
N ILE A 66 21.29 -31.50 7.11
CA ILE A 66 20.40 -31.34 5.98
C ILE A 66 19.25 -32.34 6.18
N PHE A 67 18.02 -31.84 6.30
CA PHE A 67 16.78 -32.60 6.39
C PHE A 67 16.13 -32.67 5.00
N ILE A 68 15.71 -33.87 4.58
CA ILE A 68 14.95 -34.09 3.34
C ILE A 68 13.80 -35.03 3.65
N ASP A 69 12.58 -34.64 3.26
CA ASP A 69 11.39 -35.47 3.28
C ASP A 69 10.67 -35.34 1.91
N PRO A 70 10.78 -36.33 1.00
CA PRO A 70 10.27 -36.18 -0.36
C PRO A 70 8.75 -36.00 -0.49
N ALA A 71 7.98 -36.57 0.44
CA ALA A 71 6.52 -36.58 0.42
C ALA A 71 5.95 -36.57 1.85
N PRO A 72 6.17 -35.51 2.64
CA PRO A 72 5.68 -35.44 4.01
C PRO A 72 4.15 -35.41 4.03
N ASP A 73 3.56 -36.10 5.00
CA ASP A 73 2.16 -35.91 5.41
C ASP A 73 2.07 -34.61 6.23
N ALA A 74 1.27 -33.65 5.78
CA ALA A 74 1.23 -32.31 6.37
C ALA A 74 0.81 -32.35 7.86
N ALA A 75 -0.20 -33.13 8.19
CA ALA A 75 -0.75 -33.20 9.54
C ALA A 75 0.18 -33.93 10.53
N ALA A 76 0.74 -35.08 10.14
CA ALA A 76 1.67 -35.85 10.95
C ALA A 76 2.98 -35.11 11.15
N SER A 77 3.55 -34.55 10.06
CA SER A 77 4.80 -33.80 10.13
C SER A 77 4.64 -32.50 10.92
N TRP A 78 3.48 -31.82 10.90
CA TRP A 78 3.24 -30.66 11.75
C TRP A 78 3.25 -31.03 13.24
N LYS A 79 2.63 -32.15 13.63
CA LYS A 79 2.67 -32.63 15.02
C LYS A 79 4.10 -32.90 15.47
N GLU A 80 4.90 -33.49 14.59
CA GLU A 80 6.31 -33.78 14.88
C GLU A 80 7.16 -32.50 14.98
N ARG A 81 7.01 -31.57 14.05
CA ARG A 81 7.63 -30.23 14.13
C ARG A 81 7.27 -29.55 15.45
N LYS A 82 6.00 -29.61 15.87
CA LYS A 82 5.54 -29.05 17.15
C LYS A 82 6.19 -29.73 18.36
N ARG A 83 6.35 -31.06 18.32
CA ARG A 83 7.05 -31.82 19.36
C ARG A 83 8.50 -31.35 19.45
N LEU A 84 9.21 -31.26 18.32
CA LEU A 84 10.60 -30.79 18.27
C LEU A 84 10.76 -29.38 18.82
N PHE A 85 9.90 -28.45 18.40
CA PHE A 85 9.90 -27.06 18.87
C PHE A 85 9.72 -26.95 20.40
N ALA A 86 8.96 -27.87 21.01
CA ALA A 86 8.72 -27.88 22.45
C ALA A 86 9.85 -28.50 23.28
N LEU A 87 10.86 -29.12 22.66
CA LEU A 87 12.00 -29.68 23.39
C LEU A 87 12.90 -28.55 23.93
N PRO A 88 13.51 -28.70 25.11
CA PRO A 88 14.44 -27.71 25.65
C PRO A 88 15.65 -27.44 24.75
N ARG A 89 16.08 -28.47 24.00
CA ARG A 89 17.09 -28.43 22.94
C ARG A 89 16.67 -29.43 21.86
N SER A 90 16.73 -29.03 20.60
CA SER A 90 16.44 -29.90 19.47
C SER A 90 17.35 -29.62 18.27
N SER A 91 17.34 -30.56 17.35
CA SER A 91 17.99 -30.51 16.06
C SER A 91 17.20 -31.37 15.08
N TRP A 92 17.55 -31.32 13.79
CA TRP A 92 16.98 -32.25 12.82
C TRP A 92 17.25 -33.72 13.15
N ALA A 93 18.33 -34.04 13.87
CA ALA A 93 18.64 -35.42 14.27
C ALA A 93 17.62 -36.00 15.28
N ASP A 94 16.87 -35.14 15.97
CA ASP A 94 15.84 -35.54 16.93
C ASP A 94 14.48 -35.84 16.26
N TYR A 95 14.34 -35.58 14.95
CA TYR A 95 13.13 -35.84 14.18
C TYR A 95 12.85 -37.35 14.12
N ASP A 96 11.60 -37.75 14.37
CA ASP A 96 11.18 -39.14 14.31
C ASP A 96 11.32 -39.69 12.88
N LYS A 97 12.34 -40.54 12.69
CA LYS A 97 12.66 -41.14 11.39
C LYS A 97 11.54 -42.01 10.83
N SER A 98 10.63 -42.52 11.67
CA SER A 98 9.48 -43.30 11.20
C SER A 98 8.44 -42.45 10.46
N LEU A 99 8.45 -41.13 10.66
CA LEU A 99 7.57 -40.17 10.00
C LEU A 99 8.16 -39.58 8.71
N VAL A 100 9.45 -39.81 8.45
CA VAL A 100 10.10 -39.36 7.22
C VAL A 100 9.66 -40.26 6.07
N SER A 101 9.16 -39.66 4.98
CA SER A 101 8.70 -40.45 3.84
C SER A 101 9.84 -41.19 3.14
N LYS A 102 9.46 -42.17 2.30
CA LYS A 102 10.41 -43.03 1.60
C LYS A 102 11.43 -42.20 0.81
N GLY A 103 12.71 -42.49 1.05
CA GLY A 103 13.83 -41.83 0.37
C GLY A 103 14.28 -40.52 1.01
N GLY A 104 13.64 -40.07 2.09
CA GLY A 104 14.09 -38.96 2.92
C GLY A 104 15.09 -39.37 4.00
N GLY A 105 15.58 -38.39 4.74
CA GLY A 105 16.50 -38.58 5.85
C GLY A 105 17.03 -37.28 6.44
N VAL A 106 17.85 -37.44 7.48
CA VAL A 106 18.65 -36.37 8.10
C VAL A 106 20.10 -36.72 7.89
N PHE A 107 20.84 -35.82 7.24
CA PHE A 107 22.23 -36.01 6.83
C PHE A 107 23.12 -35.00 7.56
N SER A 108 24.34 -35.38 7.90
CA SER A 108 25.29 -34.46 8.54
C SER A 108 26.00 -33.60 7.49
N ARG A 109 26.15 -32.30 7.77
CA ARG A 109 26.96 -31.39 6.93
C ARG A 109 28.45 -31.71 6.93
N ASN A 110 28.91 -32.57 7.84
CA ASN A 110 30.30 -33.01 7.90
C ASN A 110 30.56 -34.27 7.06
N GLU A 111 29.53 -34.85 6.43
CA GLU A 111 29.72 -35.96 5.50
C GLU A 111 30.49 -35.48 4.27
N LYS A 112 31.41 -36.30 3.76
CA LYS A 112 32.05 -35.99 2.47
C LYS A 112 31.02 -35.98 1.36
N ARG A 113 30.15 -36.99 1.32
CA ARG A 113 29.12 -37.08 0.29
C ARG A 113 27.86 -37.74 0.80
N ILE A 114 26.73 -37.19 0.39
CA ILE A 114 25.39 -37.67 0.71
C ILE A 114 24.83 -38.38 -0.53
N ALA A 115 24.44 -39.64 -0.38
CA ALA A 115 23.75 -40.39 -1.42
C ALA A 115 22.24 -40.07 -1.39
N LEU A 116 21.67 -39.79 -2.55
CA LEU A 116 20.29 -39.32 -2.70
C LEU A 116 19.43 -40.38 -3.37
N SER A 117 18.27 -40.66 -2.79
CA SER A 117 17.25 -41.55 -3.36
C SER A 117 16.65 -40.97 -4.65
N LYS A 118 15.89 -41.77 -5.39
CA LYS A 118 15.15 -41.29 -6.56
C LYS A 118 14.09 -40.26 -6.15
N GLU A 119 13.43 -40.52 -5.02
CA GLU A 119 12.39 -39.68 -4.43
C GLU A 119 12.94 -38.31 -4.00
N ALA A 120 14.08 -38.27 -3.29
CA ALA A 120 14.74 -37.02 -2.90
C ALA A 120 15.21 -36.19 -4.10
N ARG A 121 15.76 -36.85 -5.12
CA ARG A 121 16.15 -36.16 -6.37
C ARG A 121 14.97 -35.55 -7.10
N ALA A 122 13.83 -36.25 -7.13
CA ALA A 122 12.63 -35.78 -7.78
C ALA A 122 12.08 -34.51 -7.11
N VAL A 123 11.95 -34.49 -5.78
CA VAL A 123 11.42 -33.32 -5.05
C VAL A 123 12.36 -32.10 -5.14
N LEU A 124 13.68 -32.32 -5.15
CA LEU A 124 14.68 -31.24 -5.29
C LEU A 124 14.88 -30.81 -6.75
N GLY A 125 14.38 -31.58 -7.72
CA GLY A 125 14.55 -31.33 -9.14
C GLY A 125 16.02 -31.40 -9.59
N ILE A 126 16.73 -32.46 -9.20
CA ILE A 126 18.15 -32.71 -9.53
C ILE A 126 18.38 -34.10 -10.11
N ALA A 127 19.44 -34.26 -10.92
CA ALA A 127 19.80 -35.54 -11.53
C ALA A 127 20.85 -36.33 -10.73
N ALA A 128 21.76 -35.63 -10.03
CA ALA A 128 22.87 -36.24 -9.31
C ALA A 128 22.38 -37.12 -8.15
N ASP A 129 22.86 -38.37 -8.10
CA ASP A 129 22.56 -39.35 -7.04
C ASP A 129 23.50 -39.27 -5.84
N LYS A 130 24.52 -38.40 -5.91
CA LYS A 130 25.46 -38.15 -4.83
C LYS A 130 26.01 -36.72 -4.91
N LEU A 131 25.97 -35.98 -3.81
CA LEU A 131 26.47 -34.60 -3.72
C LEU A 131 27.29 -34.40 -2.44
N GLU A 132 28.23 -33.46 -2.48
CA GLU A 132 28.84 -32.90 -1.27
C GLU A 132 27.78 -32.01 -0.55
N PRO A 133 27.84 -31.83 0.78
CA PRO A 133 26.82 -31.09 1.54
C PRO A 133 26.53 -29.67 1.02
N ASP A 134 27.56 -28.88 0.71
CA ASP A 134 27.37 -27.50 0.23
C ASP A 134 26.70 -27.48 -1.16
N ALA A 135 27.04 -28.43 -2.04
CA ALA A 135 26.38 -28.59 -3.33
C ALA A 135 24.92 -29.03 -3.19
N LEU A 136 24.60 -29.84 -2.16
CA LEU A 136 23.23 -30.21 -1.83
C LEU A 136 22.44 -29.02 -1.26
N ILE A 137 23.04 -28.18 -0.41
CA ILE A 137 22.42 -26.94 0.07
C ILE A 137 22.13 -25.99 -1.11
N ALA A 138 23.09 -25.79 -2.01
CA ALA A 138 22.87 -25.01 -3.23
C ALA A 138 21.75 -25.60 -4.10
N ALA A 139 21.60 -26.93 -4.15
CA ALA A 139 20.48 -27.58 -4.83
C ALA A 139 19.13 -27.34 -4.13
N ILE A 140 19.10 -27.35 -2.79
CA ILE A 140 17.90 -27.04 -1.99
C ILE A 140 17.47 -25.59 -2.23
N LEU A 141 18.40 -24.63 -2.23
CA LEU A 141 18.11 -23.22 -2.53
C LEU A 141 17.50 -23.01 -3.92
N LYS A 142 17.77 -23.93 -4.85
CA LYS A 142 17.21 -23.96 -6.22
C LYS A 142 16.04 -24.92 -6.37
N ALA A 143 15.53 -25.53 -5.30
CA ALA A 143 14.45 -26.52 -5.41
C ALA A 143 13.14 -25.89 -5.93
N PRO A 144 12.35 -26.62 -6.73
CA PRO A 144 11.06 -26.14 -7.24
C PRO A 144 9.97 -26.30 -6.17
N VAL A 145 10.01 -25.44 -5.14
CA VAL A 145 9.05 -25.44 -4.02
C VAL A 145 8.08 -24.26 -4.10
N ASP A 146 6.96 -24.32 -3.39
CA ASP A 146 6.03 -23.19 -3.32
C ASP A 146 6.61 -22.04 -2.47
N LEU A 147 7.23 -22.36 -1.33
CA LEU A 147 7.85 -21.38 -0.44
C LEU A 147 9.29 -21.76 -0.10
N MET A 148 10.21 -20.80 -0.25
CA MET A 148 11.51 -20.82 0.40
C MET A 148 11.47 -19.92 1.65
N TRP A 149 11.61 -20.52 2.83
CA TRP A 149 11.53 -19.81 4.11
C TRP A 149 12.91 -19.57 4.73
N PHE A 150 13.28 -18.31 4.87
CA PHE A 150 14.55 -17.91 5.49
C PHE A 150 14.30 -17.61 6.98
N GLY A 151 14.53 -18.62 7.83
CA GLY A 151 14.43 -18.49 9.28
C GLY A 151 15.77 -18.47 10.02
N GLY A 152 16.88 -18.57 9.28
CA GLY A 152 18.25 -18.59 9.78
C GLY A 152 19.09 -17.48 9.16
N ILE A 153 20.17 -17.10 9.85
CA ILE A 153 21.06 -16.01 9.44
C ILE A 153 22.00 -16.49 8.32
N GLY A 154 22.31 -15.59 7.38
CA GLY A 154 23.28 -15.79 6.31
C GLY A 154 22.73 -15.28 4.99
N THR A 155 23.63 -14.91 4.07
CA THR A 155 23.26 -14.45 2.73
C THR A 155 23.48 -15.57 1.71
N TYR A 156 22.37 -16.21 1.33
CA TYR A 156 22.33 -17.44 0.53
C TYR A 156 22.03 -17.19 -0.95
N VAL A 157 21.50 -16.02 -1.29
CA VAL A 157 21.15 -15.65 -2.65
C VAL A 157 21.70 -14.27 -2.98
N LYS A 158 22.32 -14.13 -4.15
CA LYS A 158 22.82 -12.85 -4.70
C LYS A 158 22.37 -12.68 -6.16
N SER A 159 22.64 -11.54 -6.77
CA SER A 159 22.55 -11.39 -8.24
C SER A 159 23.68 -12.16 -8.93
N SER A 160 23.44 -12.64 -10.15
CA SER A 160 24.50 -13.18 -11.00
C SER A 160 25.59 -12.18 -11.38
N GLU A 161 25.32 -10.87 -11.23
CA GLU A 161 26.28 -9.79 -11.46
C GLU A 161 27.14 -9.47 -10.22
N GLU A 162 26.78 -9.99 -9.05
CA GLU A 162 27.54 -9.80 -7.82
C GLU A 162 28.65 -10.85 -7.66
N ASN A 163 29.80 -10.41 -7.16
CA ASN A 163 30.88 -11.31 -6.76
C ASN A 163 30.65 -11.80 -5.33
N ASN A 164 30.79 -13.10 -5.07
CA ASN A 164 30.70 -13.65 -3.71
C ASN A 164 31.59 -12.91 -2.69
N ALA A 165 32.79 -12.50 -3.10
CA ALA A 165 33.74 -11.81 -2.23
C ALA A 165 33.25 -10.44 -1.72
N THR A 166 32.30 -9.80 -2.41
CA THR A 166 31.76 -8.48 -2.05
C THR A 166 30.45 -8.55 -1.26
N VAL A 167 29.83 -9.72 -1.13
CA VAL A 167 28.56 -9.91 -0.39
C VAL A 167 28.75 -9.82 1.12
N GLY A 168 29.95 -10.11 1.63
CA GLY A 168 30.28 -9.94 3.05
C GLY A 168 29.98 -11.15 3.96
N ASP A 169 29.59 -12.29 3.39
CA ASP A 169 29.31 -13.53 4.13
C ASP A 169 30.10 -14.73 3.57
N ARG A 170 31.39 -14.79 3.90
CA ARG A 170 32.30 -15.81 3.37
C ARG A 170 31.92 -17.25 3.71
N ALA A 171 31.21 -17.46 4.83
CA ALA A 171 30.83 -18.79 5.29
C ALA A 171 29.87 -19.48 4.31
N ASN A 172 29.13 -18.69 3.53
CA ASN A 172 28.15 -19.19 2.57
C ASN A 172 28.61 -19.09 1.10
N ASP A 173 29.83 -18.62 0.81
CA ASP A 173 30.31 -18.40 -0.57
C ASP A 173 30.23 -19.67 -1.45
N ALA A 174 30.54 -20.84 -0.89
CA ALA A 174 30.56 -22.11 -1.61
C ALA A 174 29.15 -22.67 -1.91
N LEU A 175 28.13 -22.23 -1.17
CA LEU A 175 26.75 -22.71 -1.27
C LEU A 175 25.77 -21.65 -1.80
N ARG A 176 26.20 -20.39 -1.90
CA ARG A 176 25.39 -19.27 -2.39
C ARG A 176 24.98 -19.48 -3.84
N VAL A 177 23.76 -19.11 -4.17
CA VAL A 177 23.20 -19.21 -5.53
C VAL A 177 22.80 -17.84 -6.08
N ASP A 178 22.59 -17.77 -7.39
CA ASP A 178 22.08 -16.57 -8.04
C ASP A 178 20.54 -16.53 -7.99
N GLY A 179 19.95 -15.34 -7.86
CA GLY A 179 18.50 -15.14 -7.79
C GLY A 179 17.77 -15.68 -9.03
N ARG A 180 18.39 -15.56 -10.20
CA ARG A 180 17.89 -16.15 -11.45
C ARG A 180 17.80 -17.68 -11.43
N ASP A 181 18.54 -18.37 -10.55
CA ASP A 181 18.55 -19.83 -10.46
C ASP A 181 17.52 -20.36 -9.46
N VAL A 182 16.98 -19.52 -8.58
CA VAL A 182 15.96 -19.91 -7.60
C VAL A 182 14.66 -20.27 -8.34
N ARG A 183 14.09 -21.42 -7.99
CA ARG A 183 12.85 -21.95 -8.59
C ARG A 183 11.67 -21.98 -7.61
N ALA A 184 11.86 -21.46 -6.39
CA ALA A 184 10.78 -21.27 -5.45
C ALA A 184 9.76 -20.28 -6.01
N ARG A 185 8.46 -20.46 -5.70
CA ARG A 185 7.44 -19.52 -6.15
C ARG A 185 7.44 -18.22 -5.32
N VAL A 186 7.61 -18.38 -4.01
CA VAL A 186 7.68 -17.30 -3.02
C VAL A 186 8.94 -17.46 -2.18
N ILE A 187 9.60 -16.35 -1.86
CA ILE A 187 10.59 -16.27 -0.79
C ILE A 187 9.99 -15.46 0.36
N GLY A 188 10.06 -15.98 1.58
CA GLY A 188 9.74 -15.23 2.80
C GLY A 188 10.99 -15.04 3.65
N GLU A 189 11.34 -13.80 3.95
CA GLU A 189 12.54 -13.42 4.71
C GLU A 189 12.20 -13.07 6.16
N GLY A 190 11.97 -14.10 6.98
CA GLY A 190 11.80 -13.91 8.43
C GLY A 190 13.11 -13.53 9.14
N ALA A 191 14.26 -13.92 8.58
CA ALA A 191 15.59 -13.53 9.03
C ALA A 191 16.14 -12.36 8.20
N ASN A 192 17.13 -11.65 8.73
CA ASN A 192 17.79 -10.55 8.03
C ASN A 192 18.76 -11.06 6.96
N LEU A 193 18.81 -10.35 5.83
CA LEU A 193 19.80 -10.45 4.76
C LEU A 193 19.97 -11.85 4.17
N GLY A 194 18.87 -12.60 4.03
CA GLY A 194 18.83 -13.89 3.35
C GLY A 194 19.25 -13.79 1.88
N VAL A 195 18.82 -12.71 1.25
CA VAL A 195 19.04 -12.37 -0.15
C VAL A 195 19.65 -10.96 -0.26
N THR A 196 20.64 -10.74 -1.12
CA THR A 196 21.11 -9.37 -1.40
C THR A 196 20.03 -8.57 -2.13
N GLN A 197 20.04 -7.23 -2.05
CA GLN A 197 19.03 -6.42 -2.75
C GLN A 197 19.02 -6.70 -4.27
N ALA A 198 20.19 -6.77 -4.91
CA ALA A 198 20.29 -7.11 -6.33
C ALA A 198 19.78 -8.55 -6.62
N GLY A 199 20.03 -9.51 -5.72
CA GLY A 199 19.48 -10.87 -5.81
C GLY A 199 17.95 -10.92 -5.71
N ARG A 200 17.35 -10.07 -4.84
CA ARG A 200 15.89 -9.93 -4.74
C ARG A 200 15.31 -9.42 -6.05
N ILE A 201 15.94 -8.39 -6.62
CA ILE A 201 15.53 -7.79 -7.90
C ILE A 201 15.65 -8.81 -9.03
N GLU A 202 16.77 -9.53 -9.12
CA GLU A 202 16.98 -10.57 -10.15
C GLU A 202 15.93 -11.70 -10.05
N PHE A 203 15.65 -12.19 -8.84
CA PHE A 203 14.61 -13.19 -8.60
C PHE A 203 13.21 -12.66 -8.97
N ALA A 204 12.90 -11.41 -8.61
CA ALA A 204 11.61 -10.81 -8.91
C ALA A 204 11.40 -10.53 -10.40
N LEU A 205 12.43 -10.07 -11.11
CA LEU A 205 12.38 -9.85 -12.55
C LEU A 205 12.15 -11.14 -13.35
N LYS A 206 12.73 -12.26 -12.90
CA LYS A 206 12.46 -13.59 -13.48
C LYS A 206 10.97 -13.95 -13.37
N GLY A 207 10.34 -13.61 -12.25
CA GLY A 207 8.91 -13.83 -12.03
C GLY A 207 7.99 -12.91 -12.84
N ALA A 208 8.45 -11.69 -13.13
CA ALA A 208 7.72 -10.71 -13.92
C ALA A 208 7.70 -11.01 -15.43
N ASP A 209 8.54 -11.95 -15.91
CA ASP A 209 8.62 -12.29 -17.33
C ASP A 209 7.52 -13.28 -17.76
N ALA A 210 6.39 -12.72 -18.16
CA ALA A 210 5.23 -13.45 -18.68
C ALA A 210 5.54 -14.31 -19.93
N ALA A 211 6.63 -14.05 -20.67
CA ALA A 211 7.00 -14.82 -21.87
C ALA A 211 7.51 -16.24 -21.55
N SER A 212 7.86 -16.53 -20.29
CA SER A 212 8.38 -17.82 -19.84
C SER A 212 7.31 -18.83 -19.39
N GLY A 213 6.05 -18.40 -19.23
CA GLY A 213 4.96 -19.25 -18.72
C GLY A 213 5.20 -19.83 -17.31
N GLY A 214 6.12 -19.29 -16.52
CA GLY A 214 6.51 -19.86 -15.23
C GLY A 214 5.78 -19.25 -14.01
N PRO A 215 5.51 -20.04 -12.95
CA PRO A 215 5.22 -19.49 -11.62
C PRO A 215 6.52 -19.12 -10.88
N GLY A 216 6.62 -17.93 -10.27
CA GLY A 216 7.64 -17.59 -9.25
C GLY A 216 8.09 -16.13 -9.24
N GLY A 217 9.05 -15.77 -8.37
CA GLY A 217 9.63 -14.42 -8.23
C GLY A 217 8.99 -13.49 -7.19
N ARG A 218 8.12 -13.98 -6.32
CA ARG A 218 7.48 -13.12 -5.30
C ARG A 218 8.35 -13.04 -4.04
N ILE A 219 8.84 -11.84 -3.76
CA ILE A 219 9.69 -11.50 -2.62
C ILE A 219 9.49 -10.02 -2.28
N ASN A 220 9.48 -9.65 -0.99
CA ASN A 220 9.69 -8.27 -0.55
C ASN A 220 11.12 -8.13 -0.02
N THR A 221 11.50 -6.95 0.46
CA THR A 221 12.72 -6.86 1.27
C THR A 221 12.50 -7.45 2.66
N ASP A 222 13.57 -7.95 3.26
CA ASP A 222 13.58 -8.48 4.63
C ASP A 222 13.01 -7.49 5.65
N PHE A 223 13.35 -6.20 5.55
CA PHE A 223 12.82 -5.16 6.44
C PHE A 223 11.31 -4.89 6.29
N ILE A 224 10.64 -5.44 5.26
CA ILE A 224 9.18 -5.48 5.19
C ILE A 224 8.66 -6.77 5.84
N ASP A 225 9.27 -7.91 5.54
CA ASP A 225 8.82 -9.20 6.03
C ASP A 225 9.03 -9.32 7.56
N ASN A 226 10.17 -8.91 8.09
CA ASN A 226 10.54 -9.12 9.49
C ASN A 226 10.34 -7.89 10.41
N SER A 227 9.71 -6.82 9.90
CA SER A 227 9.51 -5.54 10.62
C SER A 227 8.76 -5.70 11.94
N ALA A 228 7.91 -6.72 12.07
CA ALA A 228 7.15 -7.03 13.28
C ALA A 228 7.98 -7.07 14.57
N GLY A 229 9.24 -7.53 14.49
CA GLY A 229 10.11 -7.59 15.67
C GLY A 229 10.50 -6.20 16.19
N VAL A 230 10.79 -5.28 15.27
CA VAL A 230 11.15 -3.89 15.58
C VAL A 230 9.91 -3.12 16.03
N ASP A 231 8.82 -3.21 15.27
CA ASP A 231 7.55 -2.56 15.58
C ASP A 231 6.98 -2.98 16.96
N CYS A 232 7.02 -4.28 17.27
CA CYS A 232 6.67 -4.76 18.62
C CYS A 232 7.52 -4.10 19.71
N SER A 233 8.80 -3.83 19.43
CA SER A 233 9.70 -3.20 20.40
C SER A 233 9.38 -1.72 20.58
N ASP A 234 9.01 -1.01 19.51
CA ASP A 234 8.57 0.38 19.54
C ASP A 234 7.26 0.53 20.34
N ASN A 235 6.28 -0.33 20.06
CA ASN A 235 5.06 -0.46 20.84
C ASN A 235 5.34 -0.70 22.34
N GLU A 236 6.26 -1.63 22.65
CA GLU A 236 6.66 -1.92 24.03
C GLU A 236 7.29 -0.70 24.73
N VAL A 237 8.13 0.08 24.02
CA VAL A 237 8.73 1.31 24.54
C VAL A 237 7.67 2.39 24.78
N ASN A 238 6.76 2.61 23.84
CA ASN A 238 5.68 3.59 23.96
C ASN A 238 4.77 3.28 25.16
N ILE A 239 4.36 2.03 25.31
CA ILE A 239 3.56 1.59 26.47
C ILE A 239 4.33 1.83 27.79
N LYS A 240 5.63 1.50 27.84
CA LYS A 240 6.44 1.71 29.04
C LYS A 240 6.56 3.19 29.42
N ILE A 241 6.67 4.10 28.45
CA ILE A 241 6.74 5.54 28.68
C ILE A 241 5.42 6.03 29.31
N ALA A 242 4.27 5.64 28.75
CA ALA A 242 2.95 5.96 29.29
C ALA A 242 2.77 5.44 30.74
N LEU A 243 3.09 4.16 30.98
CA LEU A 243 2.95 3.55 32.30
C LEU A 243 3.95 4.12 33.31
N ALA A 244 5.14 4.56 32.88
CA ALA A 244 6.10 5.23 33.75
C ALA A 244 5.54 6.56 34.28
N ALA A 245 4.77 7.29 33.49
CA ALA A 245 4.08 8.49 33.94
C ALA A 245 3.03 8.16 35.03
N ALA A 246 2.21 7.12 34.84
CA ALA A 246 1.25 6.67 35.85
C ALA A 246 1.92 6.21 37.16
N ARG A 247 3.07 5.53 37.07
CA ARG A 247 3.86 5.14 38.25
C ARG A 247 4.38 6.36 39.02
N ARG A 248 4.96 7.34 38.33
CA ARG A 248 5.47 8.57 38.97
C ARG A 248 4.35 9.35 39.66
N ALA A 249 3.13 9.31 39.12
CA ALA A 249 1.94 9.90 39.74
C ALA A 249 1.38 9.08 40.93
N GLY A 250 2.02 7.98 41.33
CA GLY A 250 1.57 7.11 42.43
C GLY A 250 0.34 6.27 42.12
N ARG A 251 -0.14 6.25 40.87
CA ARG A 251 -1.39 5.59 40.46
C ARG A 251 -1.22 4.13 40.02
N LEU A 252 0.01 3.66 39.87
CA LEU A 252 0.33 2.31 39.40
C LEU A 252 1.49 1.69 40.18
N SER A 253 1.25 0.52 40.78
CA SER A 253 2.31 -0.27 41.42
C SER A 253 3.08 -1.09 40.38
N GLU A 254 4.32 -1.48 40.72
CA GLU A 254 5.15 -2.29 39.83
C GLU A 254 4.53 -3.66 39.51
N LYS A 255 3.96 -4.32 40.53
CA LYS A 255 3.27 -5.60 40.37
C LYS A 255 2.11 -5.49 39.37
N ARG A 256 1.29 -4.44 39.49
CA ARG A 256 0.15 -4.22 38.58
C ARG A 256 0.62 -3.85 37.17
N ARG A 257 1.68 -3.06 37.03
CA ARG A 257 2.30 -2.76 35.73
C ARG A 257 2.72 -4.04 34.99
N ASN A 258 3.43 -4.94 35.67
CA ASN A 258 3.89 -6.17 35.03
C ASN A 258 2.72 -7.09 34.64
N ALA A 259 1.64 -7.11 35.44
CA ALA A 259 0.42 -7.85 35.09
C ALA A 259 -0.28 -7.27 33.84
N ILE A 260 -0.38 -5.94 33.73
CA ILE A 260 -0.97 -5.26 32.57
C ILE A 260 -0.13 -5.51 31.30
N LEU A 261 1.20 -5.37 31.39
CA LEU A 261 2.10 -5.66 30.26
C LEU A 261 1.93 -7.10 29.75
N ALA A 262 1.79 -8.07 30.64
CA ALA A 262 1.56 -9.45 30.25
C ALA A 262 0.18 -9.64 29.58
N ALA A 263 -0.86 -9.00 30.11
CA ALA A 263 -2.22 -9.12 29.59
C ALA A 263 -2.39 -8.54 28.16
N MET A 264 -1.65 -7.48 27.82
CA MET A 264 -1.75 -6.82 26.51
C MET A 264 -0.92 -7.47 25.39
N THR A 265 -0.31 -8.64 25.64
CA THR A 265 0.61 -9.27 24.68
C THR A 265 -0.07 -9.54 23.33
N ASP A 266 -1.30 -10.07 23.35
CA ASP A 266 -2.03 -10.39 22.11
C ASP A 266 -2.56 -9.14 21.40
N ASP A 267 -2.91 -8.10 22.16
CA ASP A 267 -3.34 -6.80 21.59
C ASP A 267 -2.19 -6.11 20.84
N VAL A 268 -1.00 -6.08 21.45
CA VAL A 268 0.21 -5.57 20.78
C VAL A 268 0.52 -6.41 19.54
N ALA A 269 0.37 -7.73 19.62
CA ALA A 269 0.55 -8.58 18.46
C ALA A 269 -0.44 -8.25 17.34
N ALA A 270 -1.69 -7.96 17.66
CA ALA A 270 -2.70 -7.61 16.67
C ALA A 270 -2.37 -6.29 15.94
N LEU A 271 -1.93 -5.26 16.68
CA LEU A 271 -1.50 -3.98 16.11
C LEU A 271 -0.34 -4.18 15.11
N VAL A 272 0.72 -4.86 15.56
CA VAL A 272 1.91 -5.11 14.74
C VAL A 272 1.62 -5.91 13.48
N LEU A 273 0.78 -6.96 13.58
CA LEU A 273 0.44 -7.80 12.44
C LEU A 273 -0.45 -7.08 11.42
N GLU A 274 -1.30 -6.17 11.90
CA GLU A 274 -2.10 -5.31 11.03
C GLU A 274 -1.21 -4.37 10.20
N ASP A 275 -0.15 -3.84 10.80
CA ASP A 275 0.86 -3.04 10.10
C ASP A 275 1.56 -3.84 8.99
N ASN A 276 2.02 -5.07 9.26
CA ASN A 276 2.56 -5.94 8.22
C ASN A 276 1.56 -6.22 7.09
N ARG A 277 0.29 -6.46 7.45
CA ARG A 277 -0.79 -6.75 6.48
C ARG A 277 -1.03 -5.56 5.55
N LEU A 278 -1.09 -4.35 6.09
CA LEU A 278 -1.36 -3.11 5.35
C LEU A 278 -0.15 -2.70 4.50
N GLN A 279 1.07 -2.79 5.03
CA GLN A 279 2.29 -2.46 4.29
C GLN A 279 2.47 -3.34 3.04
N THR A 280 2.28 -4.65 3.20
CA THR A 280 2.41 -5.57 2.07
C THR A 280 1.30 -5.37 1.04
N MET A 281 0.10 -4.99 1.48
CA MET A 281 -1.00 -4.59 0.57
C MET A 281 -0.62 -3.36 -0.25
N ALA A 282 -0.03 -2.33 0.38
CA ALA A 282 0.39 -1.11 -0.31
C ALA A 282 1.41 -1.39 -1.42
N ILE A 283 2.36 -2.30 -1.17
CA ILE A 283 3.32 -2.77 -2.19
C ILE A 283 2.58 -3.44 -3.35
N SER A 284 1.60 -4.31 -3.07
CA SER A 284 0.81 -4.98 -4.11
C SER A 284 -0.04 -4.03 -4.94
N ILE A 285 -0.58 -2.97 -4.34
CA ILE A 285 -1.29 -1.92 -5.08
C ILE A 285 -0.31 -1.17 -5.99
N ALA A 286 0.85 -0.77 -5.46
CA ALA A 286 1.86 -0.04 -6.23
C ALA A 286 2.43 -0.87 -7.41
N GLU A 287 2.63 -2.18 -7.22
CA GLU A 287 3.12 -3.10 -8.27
C GLU A 287 2.18 -3.16 -9.49
N ARG A 288 0.86 -2.98 -9.30
CA ARG A 288 -0.13 -2.96 -10.39
C ARG A 288 0.05 -1.81 -11.36
N GLY A 289 0.69 -0.72 -10.94
CA GLY A 289 1.03 0.39 -11.82
C GLY A 289 1.92 -0.04 -12.99
N GLY A 290 2.75 -1.08 -12.79
CA GLY A 290 3.60 -1.66 -13.82
C GLY A 290 4.46 -0.62 -14.54
N ALA A 291 4.66 -0.79 -15.84
CA ALA A 291 5.44 0.15 -16.65
C ALA A 291 4.86 1.57 -16.70
N ARG A 292 3.53 1.73 -16.57
CA ARG A 292 2.87 3.06 -16.62
C ARG A 292 3.26 3.93 -15.44
N ALA A 293 3.63 3.33 -14.31
CA ALA A 293 4.05 4.05 -13.11
C ALA A 293 5.51 4.53 -13.15
N ILE A 294 6.35 4.00 -14.06
CA ILE A 294 7.80 4.30 -14.10
C ILE A 294 8.10 5.80 -14.14
N PRO A 295 7.48 6.62 -15.01
CA PRO A 295 7.80 8.06 -15.05
C PRO A 295 7.57 8.77 -13.71
N ALA A 296 6.48 8.43 -13.02
CA ALA A 296 6.16 9.03 -11.72
C ALA A 296 7.06 8.47 -10.60
N GLN A 297 7.41 7.19 -10.67
CA GLN A 297 8.34 6.57 -9.73
C GLN A 297 9.76 7.13 -9.86
N LEU A 298 10.24 7.35 -11.09
CA LEU A 298 11.52 8.02 -11.35
C LEU A 298 11.55 9.41 -10.72
N ARG A 299 10.49 10.18 -10.94
CA ARG A 299 10.37 11.50 -10.37
C ARG A 299 10.32 11.52 -8.84
N LEU A 300 9.69 10.50 -8.24
CA LEU A 300 9.74 10.32 -6.79
C LEU A 300 11.16 9.97 -6.33
N ILE A 301 11.87 9.07 -7.03
CA ILE A 301 13.26 8.72 -6.71
C ILE A 301 14.12 9.98 -6.72
N GLU A 302 14.08 10.77 -7.80
CA GLU A 302 14.80 12.05 -7.91
C GLU A 302 14.47 13.01 -6.75
N THR A 303 13.19 13.08 -6.36
CA THR A 303 12.74 13.91 -5.23
C THR A 303 13.34 13.42 -3.92
N LEU A 304 13.31 12.11 -3.65
CA LEU A 304 13.84 11.51 -2.43
C LEU A 304 15.37 11.62 -2.37
N GLU A 305 16.07 11.46 -3.50
CA GLU A 305 17.52 11.67 -3.58
C GLU A 305 17.90 13.13 -3.30
N ARG A 306 17.21 14.08 -3.94
CA ARG A 306 17.46 15.51 -3.72
C ARG A 306 17.25 15.90 -2.26
N ASP A 307 16.23 15.32 -1.62
CA ASP A 307 15.88 15.56 -0.23
C ASP A 307 16.76 14.72 0.74
N GLY A 308 17.70 13.90 0.23
CA GLY A 308 18.65 13.08 1.01
C GLY A 308 18.05 11.85 1.68
N ALA A 309 16.86 11.43 1.27
CA ALA A 309 16.11 10.29 1.83
C ALA A 309 16.47 8.94 1.20
N ILE A 310 17.19 8.94 0.07
CA ILE A 310 17.66 7.74 -0.65
C ILE A 310 19.06 8.03 -1.21
N ASP A 311 19.91 6.99 -1.26
CA ASP A 311 21.15 6.93 -2.04
C ASP A 311 21.08 5.70 -2.97
N ARG A 312 20.82 5.91 -4.27
CA ARG A 312 20.59 4.80 -5.22
C ARG A 312 21.65 3.71 -5.19
N LYS A 313 22.91 4.09 -5.00
CA LYS A 313 24.05 3.16 -4.99
C LYS A 313 24.01 2.25 -3.77
N THR A 314 23.75 2.82 -2.60
CA THR A 314 23.66 2.10 -1.32
C THR A 314 22.38 1.29 -1.23
N ASP A 315 21.28 1.85 -1.73
CA ASP A 315 19.93 1.28 -1.70
C ASP A 315 19.68 0.26 -2.83
N GLY A 316 20.59 0.15 -3.80
CA GLY A 316 20.47 -0.80 -4.90
C GLY A 316 19.35 -0.47 -5.88
N ILE A 317 19.09 0.81 -6.12
CA ILE A 317 18.14 1.30 -7.13
C ILE A 317 18.90 1.59 -8.43
N ALA A 318 18.36 1.15 -9.56
CA ALA A 318 18.97 1.41 -10.86
C ALA A 318 18.91 2.90 -11.28
N ASP A 319 19.75 3.27 -12.24
CA ASP A 319 19.74 4.59 -12.84
C ASP A 319 18.51 4.84 -13.73
N ASP A 320 18.29 6.11 -14.09
CA ASP A 320 17.12 6.54 -14.87
C ASP A 320 17.06 5.88 -16.24
N GLU A 321 18.21 5.70 -16.89
CA GLU A 321 18.31 5.07 -18.22
C GLU A 321 17.83 3.60 -18.15
N THR A 322 18.30 2.86 -17.15
CA THR A 322 17.93 1.45 -16.93
C THR A 322 16.44 1.31 -16.63
N LEU A 323 15.91 2.14 -15.74
CA LEU A 323 14.50 2.10 -15.37
C LEU A 323 13.59 2.56 -16.51
N THR A 324 13.99 3.60 -17.26
CA THR A 324 13.26 4.06 -18.45
C THR A 324 13.22 2.98 -19.53
N ARG A 325 14.36 2.33 -19.80
CA ARG A 325 14.43 1.21 -20.75
C ARG A 325 13.53 0.05 -20.31
N ARG A 326 13.56 -0.33 -19.02
CA ARG A 326 12.63 -1.35 -18.48
C ARG A 326 11.17 -0.96 -18.67
N GLY A 327 10.81 0.29 -18.41
CA GLY A 327 9.47 0.82 -18.65
C GLY A 327 9.05 0.69 -20.12
N ALA A 328 9.93 1.04 -21.06
CA ALA A 328 9.69 0.88 -22.49
C ALA A 328 9.53 -0.59 -22.93
N GLU A 329 10.17 -1.52 -22.22
CA GLU A 329 10.01 -2.98 -22.39
C GLU A 329 8.75 -3.54 -21.70
N GLY A 330 7.90 -2.68 -21.12
CA GLY A 330 6.67 -3.08 -20.42
C GLY A 330 6.90 -3.59 -18.99
N LYS A 331 8.10 -3.39 -18.43
CA LYS A 331 8.48 -3.83 -17.08
C LYS A 331 8.49 -2.65 -16.10
N GLY A 332 7.64 -2.71 -15.08
CA GLY A 332 7.64 -1.76 -13.95
C GLY A 332 8.73 -2.04 -12.92
N LEU A 333 8.75 -1.26 -11.84
CA LEU A 333 9.52 -1.60 -10.64
C LEU A 333 9.00 -2.91 -10.03
N VAL A 334 9.90 -3.73 -9.51
CA VAL A 334 9.56 -4.95 -8.79
C VAL A 334 9.39 -4.67 -7.29
N ARG A 335 8.73 -5.58 -6.58
CA ARG A 335 8.40 -5.41 -5.14
C ARG A 335 9.57 -5.02 -4.24
N PRO A 336 10.81 -5.56 -4.39
CA PRO A 336 11.94 -5.12 -3.58
C PRO A 336 12.34 -3.65 -3.81
N GLU A 337 12.15 -3.13 -5.02
CA GLU A 337 12.40 -1.72 -5.34
C GLU A 337 11.27 -0.85 -4.75
N ILE A 338 10.01 -1.29 -4.91
CA ILE A 338 8.84 -0.61 -4.36
C ILE A 338 8.89 -0.55 -2.83
N ALA A 339 9.31 -1.63 -2.16
CA ALA A 339 9.45 -1.70 -0.72
C ALA A 339 10.39 -0.63 -0.16
N LEU A 340 11.49 -0.37 -0.87
CA LEU A 340 12.45 0.66 -0.50
C LEU A 340 11.86 2.06 -0.67
N LEU A 341 11.23 2.33 -1.82
CA LEU A 341 10.54 3.61 -2.05
C LEU A 341 9.42 3.85 -1.02
N LEU A 342 8.66 2.82 -0.68
CA LEU A 342 7.60 2.88 0.33
C LEU A 342 8.17 3.29 1.70
N SER A 343 9.29 2.68 2.12
CA SER A 343 9.96 3.00 3.38
C SER A 343 10.44 4.45 3.41
N SER A 344 11.22 4.88 2.41
CA SER A 344 11.76 6.25 2.34
C SER A 344 10.65 7.30 2.23
N THR A 345 9.57 7.00 1.51
CA THR A 345 8.35 7.83 1.43
C THR A 345 7.73 8.04 2.81
N LYS A 346 7.54 6.97 3.59
CA LYS A 346 6.98 7.06 4.95
C LYS A 346 7.85 7.89 5.87
N LEU A 347 9.15 7.66 5.87
CA LEU A 347 10.11 8.43 6.68
C LEU A 347 10.13 9.91 6.31
N THR A 348 10.02 10.22 5.02
CA THR A 348 9.96 11.61 4.52
C THR A 348 8.68 12.31 4.98
N ILE A 349 7.53 11.64 4.89
CA ILE A 349 6.24 12.16 5.35
C ILE A 349 6.23 12.31 6.88
N GLN A 350 6.72 11.32 7.61
CA GLN A 350 6.87 11.37 9.06
C GLN A 350 7.71 12.58 9.47
N SER A 351 8.90 12.76 8.87
CA SER A 351 9.77 13.91 9.14
C SER A 351 9.08 15.23 8.82
N ALA A 352 8.30 15.32 7.75
CA ALA A 352 7.53 16.53 7.43
C ALA A 352 6.41 16.81 8.45
N LEU A 353 5.73 15.78 8.93
CA LEU A 353 4.70 15.88 9.97
C LEU A 353 5.30 16.31 11.30
N GLU A 354 6.41 15.69 11.69
CA GLU A 354 7.22 16.14 12.81
C GLU A 354 7.62 17.61 12.56
N ASN A 355 8.11 18.05 11.41
CA ASN A 355 8.47 19.48 11.28
C ASN A 355 7.26 20.44 11.09
N SER A 356 6.05 20.06 11.50
CA SER A 356 4.81 20.84 11.40
C SER A 356 3.98 20.91 12.69
N THR A 357 2.88 21.69 12.63
CA THR A 357 1.88 21.79 13.71
C THR A 357 0.76 20.75 13.59
N VAL A 358 0.66 20.01 12.49
CA VAL A 358 -0.45 19.06 12.23
C VAL A 358 -0.61 18.03 13.34
N PRO A 359 0.46 17.37 13.86
CA PRO A 359 0.32 16.41 14.95
C PRO A 359 -0.23 17.00 16.25
N ASN A 360 -0.26 18.32 16.42
CA ASN A 360 -0.78 18.95 17.64
C ASN A 360 -2.30 19.04 17.66
N ASP A 361 -2.98 18.84 16.53
CA ASP A 361 -4.42 18.95 16.43
C ASP A 361 -5.13 17.83 17.21
N ASP A 362 -6.17 18.18 17.96
CA ASP A 362 -6.98 17.25 18.74
C ASP A 362 -7.82 16.30 17.87
N ALA A 363 -8.05 16.68 16.61
CA ALA A 363 -8.57 15.78 15.60
C ALA A 363 -7.75 14.49 15.51
N LEU A 364 -6.44 14.49 15.78
CA LEU A 364 -5.60 13.29 15.67
C LEU A 364 -5.55 12.44 16.94
N VAL A 365 -6.28 12.81 18.00
CA VAL A 365 -6.35 12.02 19.23
C VAL A 365 -6.84 10.58 19.02
N PRO A 366 -7.87 10.29 18.18
CA PRO A 366 -8.26 8.92 17.90
C PRO A 366 -7.14 8.09 17.27
N LEU A 367 -6.31 8.69 16.40
CA LEU A 367 -5.17 8.04 15.79
C LEU A 367 -4.12 7.68 16.85
N LEU A 368 -3.77 8.64 17.72
CA LEU A 368 -2.86 8.40 18.85
C LEU A 368 -3.34 7.26 19.75
N LEU A 369 -4.63 7.23 20.08
CA LEU A 369 -5.18 6.22 20.99
C LEU A 369 -5.21 4.84 20.33
N GLY A 370 -5.50 4.78 19.04
CA GLY A 370 -5.50 3.55 18.24
C GLY A 370 -4.14 2.85 18.19
N SER A 371 -3.04 3.59 18.39
CA SER A 371 -1.68 3.04 18.51
C SER A 371 -1.41 2.26 19.79
N PHE A 372 -2.37 2.21 20.72
CA PHE A 372 -2.22 1.51 22.00
C PHE A 372 -3.31 0.46 22.19
N PRO A 373 -3.02 -0.63 22.92
CA PRO A 373 -4.03 -1.61 23.32
C PRO A 373 -5.26 -1.00 23.99
N ASP A 374 -6.44 -1.60 23.82
CA ASP A 374 -7.71 -1.11 24.37
C ASP A 374 -7.66 -0.89 25.89
N GLU A 375 -6.97 -1.76 26.63
CA GLU A 375 -6.72 -1.64 28.07
C GLU A 375 -6.03 -0.31 28.41
N MET A 376 -5.05 0.12 27.59
CA MET A 376 -4.36 1.41 27.75
C MET A 376 -5.29 2.58 27.45
N GLN A 377 -6.10 2.47 26.39
CA GLN A 377 -7.05 3.49 26.00
C GLN A 377 -8.10 3.74 27.09
N ALA A 378 -8.60 2.67 27.71
CA ALA A 378 -9.64 2.73 28.74
C ALA A 378 -9.10 3.25 30.08
N HIS A 379 -7.93 2.79 30.52
CA HIS A 379 -7.46 3.02 31.89
C HIS A 379 -6.34 4.05 32.03
N PHE A 380 -5.66 4.40 30.93
CA PHE A 380 -4.50 5.30 30.94
C PHE A 380 -4.62 6.45 29.95
N ARG A 381 -5.85 6.78 29.51
CA ARG A 381 -6.13 7.84 28.52
C ARG A 381 -5.36 9.14 28.79
N THR A 382 -5.39 9.65 30.02
CA THR A 382 -4.65 10.89 30.36
C THR A 382 -3.14 10.75 30.11
N GLN A 383 -2.54 9.61 30.44
CA GLN A 383 -1.10 9.38 30.19
C GLN A 383 -0.78 9.23 28.70
N LEU A 384 -1.74 8.77 27.89
CA LEU A 384 -1.61 8.72 26.44
C LEU A 384 -1.70 10.12 25.83
N LEU A 385 -2.66 10.95 26.29
CA LEU A 385 -2.78 12.34 25.85
C LEU A 385 -1.55 13.19 26.25
N ASP A 386 -1.00 12.94 27.43
CA ASP A 386 0.22 13.61 27.92
C ASP A 386 1.52 12.88 27.50
N HIS A 387 1.45 11.96 26.53
CA HIS A 387 2.58 11.12 26.17
C HIS A 387 3.74 11.96 25.63
N ARG A 388 4.96 11.71 26.13
CA ARG A 388 6.15 12.48 25.75
C ARG A 388 6.50 12.40 24.26
N LEU A 389 6.10 11.30 23.61
CA LEU A 389 6.28 11.08 22.17
C LEU A 389 4.94 11.16 21.41
N ARG A 390 3.91 11.82 21.97
CA ARG A 390 2.57 11.91 21.34
C ARG A 390 2.67 12.33 19.88
N ARG A 391 3.52 13.31 19.62
CA ARG A 391 3.71 13.94 18.33
C ARG A 391 4.39 13.02 17.32
N GLU A 392 5.47 12.36 17.73
CA GLU A 392 6.21 11.39 16.92
C GLU A 392 5.33 10.18 16.60
N ILE A 393 4.57 9.66 17.58
CA ILE A 393 3.61 8.57 17.36
C ILE A 393 2.56 8.97 16.32
N ILE A 394 1.91 10.13 16.49
CA ILE A 394 0.92 10.61 15.52
C ILE A 394 1.54 10.77 14.12
N ALA A 395 2.77 11.29 14.04
CA ALA A 395 3.46 11.47 12.76
C ALA A 395 3.74 10.13 12.06
N THR A 396 4.24 9.13 12.78
CA THR A 396 4.48 7.78 12.26
C THR A 396 3.18 7.13 11.77
N GLU A 397 2.12 7.20 12.57
CA GLU A 397 0.84 6.56 12.28
C GLU A 397 0.12 7.21 11.10
N LEU A 398 0.17 8.53 11.03
CA LEU A 398 -0.44 9.26 9.92
C LEU A 398 0.35 9.03 8.63
N ALA A 399 1.68 8.99 8.68
CA ALA A 399 2.51 8.63 7.53
C ALA A 399 2.21 7.19 7.06
N ASN A 400 2.10 6.23 7.99
CA ASN A 400 1.69 4.86 7.70
C ASN A 400 0.32 4.82 7.03
N LEU A 401 -0.68 5.47 7.61
CA LEU A 401 -2.05 5.46 7.11
C LEU A 401 -2.15 6.06 5.70
N VAL A 402 -1.54 7.24 5.47
CA VAL A 402 -1.52 7.92 4.17
C VAL A 402 -0.88 7.03 3.12
N VAL A 403 0.32 6.51 3.37
CA VAL A 403 1.06 5.70 2.39
C VAL A 403 0.38 4.35 2.16
N ASN A 404 -0.14 3.70 3.21
CA ASN A 404 -0.80 2.41 3.08
C ASN A 404 -2.12 2.51 2.30
N ARG A 405 -2.82 3.65 2.34
CA ARG A 405 -4.13 3.84 1.68
C ARG A 405 -4.06 4.55 0.34
N LEU A 406 -3.11 5.47 0.14
CA LEU A 406 -2.95 6.21 -1.12
C LEU A 406 -1.78 5.75 -1.98
N GLY A 407 -0.87 4.96 -1.43
CA GLY A 407 0.38 4.60 -2.09
C GLY A 407 1.47 5.67 -1.98
N LEU A 408 2.60 5.42 -2.65
CA LEU A 408 3.84 6.19 -2.52
C LEU A 408 3.89 7.46 -3.40
N LEU A 409 3.03 7.58 -4.42
CA LEU A 409 3.09 8.70 -5.38
C LEU A 409 2.20 9.88 -5.00
N HIS A 410 0.93 9.61 -4.69
CA HIS A 410 -0.09 10.65 -4.54
C HIS A 410 0.25 11.76 -3.53
N PRO A 411 0.87 11.49 -2.36
CA PRO A 411 1.25 12.56 -1.46
C PRO A 411 2.23 13.57 -2.07
N PHE A 412 3.17 13.10 -2.90
CA PHE A 412 4.19 13.92 -3.55
C PHE A 412 3.66 14.62 -4.80
N GLU A 413 2.80 13.95 -5.57
CA GLU A 413 2.09 14.57 -6.69
C GLU A 413 1.24 15.74 -6.17
N LEU A 414 0.44 15.54 -5.12
CA LEU A 414 -0.39 16.60 -4.54
C LEU A 414 0.44 17.74 -3.94
N ARG A 415 1.56 17.44 -3.29
CA ARG A 415 2.50 18.45 -2.77
C ARG A 415 2.94 19.40 -3.88
N GLU A 416 3.35 18.86 -5.02
CA GLU A 416 3.77 19.67 -6.15
C GLU A 416 2.59 20.40 -6.80
N GLU A 417 1.55 19.65 -7.12
CA GLU A 417 0.41 20.12 -7.90
C GLU A 417 -0.38 21.25 -7.23
N GLU A 418 -0.46 21.23 -5.89
CA GLU A 418 -1.17 22.22 -5.08
C GLU A 418 -0.22 23.20 -4.38
N GLY A 419 1.10 23.07 -4.60
CA GLY A 419 2.10 23.89 -3.91
C GLY A 419 2.06 23.78 -2.38
N ALA A 420 1.57 22.65 -1.87
CA ALA A 420 1.34 22.40 -0.45
C ALA A 420 2.55 21.72 0.21
N SER A 421 2.66 21.81 1.54
CA SER A 421 3.60 20.98 2.30
C SER A 421 3.07 19.55 2.43
N LEU A 422 3.95 18.56 2.63
CA LEU A 422 3.52 17.18 2.90
C LEU A 422 2.65 17.08 4.16
N ALA A 423 2.89 17.92 5.17
CA ALA A 423 2.05 18.00 6.36
C ALA A 423 0.62 18.46 6.02
N HIS A 424 0.48 19.48 5.16
CA HIS A 424 -0.84 19.94 4.69
C HIS A 424 -1.55 18.88 3.85
N VAL A 425 -0.82 18.13 3.02
CA VAL A 425 -1.37 16.99 2.27
C VAL A 425 -1.91 15.93 3.23
N CYS A 426 -1.20 15.64 4.33
CA CYS A 426 -1.68 14.70 5.35
C CYS A 426 -2.89 15.23 6.13
N ALA A 427 -2.95 16.53 6.43
CA ALA A 427 -4.13 17.16 7.05
C ALA A 427 -5.35 17.05 6.12
N ALA A 428 -5.17 17.32 4.82
CA ALA A 428 -6.22 17.15 3.81
C ALA A 428 -6.68 15.69 3.69
N PHE A 429 -5.78 14.71 3.82
CA PHE A 429 -6.15 13.30 3.86
C PHE A 429 -7.09 13.01 5.04
N VAL A 430 -6.76 13.48 6.24
CA VAL A 430 -7.59 13.26 7.44
C VAL A 430 -8.94 13.95 7.30
N ALA A 431 -8.97 15.16 6.76
CA ALA A 431 -10.22 15.86 6.49
C ALA A 431 -11.12 15.07 5.52
N VAL A 432 -10.56 14.62 4.40
CA VAL A 432 -11.30 13.85 3.39
C VAL A 432 -11.75 12.49 3.91
N GLU A 433 -10.92 11.80 4.69
CA GLU A 433 -11.26 10.54 5.35
C GLU A 433 -12.55 10.66 6.17
N ARG A 434 -12.71 11.76 6.90
CA ARG A 434 -13.89 12.06 7.72
C ARG A 434 -15.09 12.52 6.91
N LEU A 435 -14.89 13.53 6.05
CA LEU A 435 -15.96 14.12 5.24
C LEU A 435 -16.70 13.08 4.40
N PHE A 436 -15.96 12.08 3.90
CA PHE A 436 -16.51 11.04 3.04
C PHE A 436 -16.72 9.69 3.76
N GLY A 437 -16.26 9.55 5.00
CA GLY A 437 -16.41 8.32 5.80
C GLY A 437 -15.59 7.15 5.26
N LEU A 438 -14.35 7.42 4.82
CA LEU A 438 -13.51 6.45 4.12
C LEU A 438 -13.05 5.30 5.02
N GLY A 439 -12.88 5.53 6.33
CA GLY A 439 -12.55 4.47 7.29
C GLY A 439 -13.47 3.26 7.20
N ALA A 440 -14.78 3.49 7.09
CA ALA A 440 -15.76 2.41 6.96
C ALA A 440 -15.69 1.70 5.59
N VAL A 441 -15.35 2.44 4.52
CA VAL A 441 -15.16 1.86 3.18
C VAL A 441 -13.94 0.94 3.17
N TRP A 442 -12.82 1.38 3.73
CA TRP A 442 -11.61 0.57 3.83
C TRP A 442 -11.82 -0.70 4.65
N VAL A 443 -12.46 -0.62 5.82
CA VAL A 443 -12.76 -1.80 6.63
C VAL A 443 -13.58 -2.82 5.86
N ARG A 444 -14.57 -2.37 5.07
CA ARG A 444 -15.37 -3.28 4.22
C ARG A 444 -14.55 -3.88 3.09
N LEU A 445 -13.72 -3.09 2.43
CA LEU A 445 -12.79 -3.58 1.41
C LEU A 445 -11.69 -4.46 1.98
N ASP A 446 -11.39 -4.41 3.28
CA ASP A 446 -10.41 -5.29 3.94
C ASP A 446 -11.02 -6.64 4.35
N THR A 447 -12.28 -6.64 4.78
CA THR A 447 -12.93 -7.80 5.42
C THR A 447 -13.85 -8.60 4.50
N THR A 448 -14.40 -7.97 3.46
CA THR A 448 -15.37 -8.64 2.57
C THR A 448 -14.68 -9.67 1.69
N ALA A 449 -15.26 -10.87 1.56
CA ALA A 449 -14.74 -11.90 0.68
C ALA A 449 -14.89 -11.51 -0.79
N MET A 450 -13.79 -11.54 -1.54
CA MET A 450 -13.72 -11.28 -2.99
C MET A 450 -12.36 -11.76 -3.54
N PRO A 451 -12.20 -11.95 -4.86
CA PRO A 451 -10.90 -12.21 -5.47
C PRO A 451 -9.89 -11.13 -5.10
N GLU A 452 -8.63 -11.50 -4.86
CA GLU A 452 -7.62 -10.54 -4.40
C GLU A 452 -7.30 -9.48 -5.46
N SER A 453 -7.29 -9.86 -6.74
CA SER A 453 -7.15 -8.92 -7.85
C SER A 453 -8.27 -7.87 -7.88
N ALA A 454 -9.50 -8.25 -7.55
CA ALA A 454 -10.66 -7.37 -7.44
C ALA A 454 -10.49 -6.38 -6.28
N ARG A 455 -10.01 -6.87 -5.13
CA ARG A 455 -9.73 -6.05 -3.94
C ARG A 455 -8.68 -4.99 -4.23
N LEU A 456 -7.58 -5.37 -4.88
CA LEU A 456 -6.51 -4.44 -5.25
C LEU A 456 -7.01 -3.37 -6.23
N LEU A 457 -7.84 -3.74 -7.22
CA LEU A 457 -8.47 -2.77 -8.14
C LEU A 457 -9.39 -1.79 -7.38
N ALA A 458 -10.19 -2.28 -6.43
CA ALA A 458 -11.06 -1.43 -5.62
C ALA A 458 -10.25 -0.42 -4.79
N PHE A 459 -9.15 -0.84 -4.18
CA PHE A 459 -8.25 0.07 -3.45
C PHE A 459 -7.55 1.08 -4.37
N GLU A 460 -7.09 0.67 -5.54
CA GLU A 460 -6.49 1.56 -6.55
C GLU A 460 -7.47 2.67 -6.97
N MET A 461 -8.72 2.30 -7.28
CA MET A 461 -9.77 3.27 -7.62
C MET A 461 -10.14 4.17 -6.43
N LEU A 462 -10.20 3.62 -5.22
CA LEU A 462 -10.50 4.38 -4.01
C LEU A 462 -9.38 5.39 -3.69
N ALA A 463 -8.12 5.01 -3.86
CA ALA A 463 -6.97 5.91 -3.69
C ALA A 463 -7.05 7.09 -4.67
N LEU A 464 -7.35 6.83 -5.94
CA LEU A 464 -7.52 7.87 -6.96
C LEU A 464 -8.68 8.82 -6.62
N ALA A 465 -9.84 8.30 -6.23
CA ALA A 465 -10.97 9.13 -5.82
C ALA A 465 -10.63 9.98 -4.59
N THR A 466 -9.97 9.38 -3.59
CA THR A 466 -9.54 10.08 -2.37
C THR A 466 -8.58 11.22 -2.68
N ARG A 467 -7.59 10.97 -3.56
CA ARG A 467 -6.64 11.99 -4.03
C ARG A 467 -7.35 13.19 -4.66
N ASN A 468 -8.37 12.96 -5.50
CA ASN A 468 -9.12 14.06 -6.13
C ASN A 468 -9.85 14.92 -5.09
N HIS A 469 -10.48 14.29 -4.10
CA HIS A 469 -11.10 14.99 -2.97
C HIS A 469 -10.09 15.76 -2.11
N MET A 470 -8.88 15.22 -1.95
CA MET A 470 -7.79 15.90 -1.23
C MET A 470 -7.32 17.15 -1.96
N ALA A 471 -7.20 17.10 -3.30
CA ALA A 471 -6.86 18.27 -4.09
C ALA A 471 -7.91 19.39 -3.92
N ASP A 472 -9.19 19.04 -3.92
CA ASP A 472 -10.27 20.00 -3.65
C ASP A 472 -10.25 20.53 -2.22
N ALA A 473 -9.98 19.67 -1.24
CA ALA A 473 -9.90 20.04 0.16
C ALA A 473 -8.74 21.02 0.41
N LEU A 474 -7.56 20.78 -0.18
CA LEU A 474 -6.41 21.68 -0.09
C LEU A 474 -6.77 23.10 -0.59
N ARG A 475 -7.41 23.20 -1.76
CA ARG A 475 -7.91 24.46 -2.32
C ARG A 475 -8.99 25.11 -1.48
N ALA A 476 -9.85 24.32 -0.85
CA ALA A 476 -10.86 24.80 0.08
C ALA A 476 -10.28 25.27 1.43
N GLY A 477 -8.98 25.11 1.67
CA GLY A 477 -8.30 25.53 2.89
C GLY A 477 -8.05 24.43 3.92
N ALA A 478 -8.28 23.16 3.60
CA ALA A 478 -7.98 22.03 4.48
C ALA A 478 -6.45 21.78 4.67
N GLY A 479 -5.61 22.53 3.96
CA GLY A 479 -4.17 22.59 4.20
C GLY A 479 -3.74 23.80 5.04
N SER A 480 -4.64 24.46 5.77
CA SER A 480 -4.30 25.61 6.62
C SER A 480 -4.09 25.19 8.08
N ALA A 481 -3.67 26.14 8.94
CA ALA A 481 -3.51 25.89 10.37
C ALA A 481 -4.82 25.43 11.05
N ASP A 482 -5.98 25.87 10.53
CA ASP A 482 -7.31 25.63 11.10
C ASP A 482 -8.11 24.61 10.29
N TRP A 483 -7.44 23.63 9.68
CA TRP A 483 -8.06 22.65 8.78
C TRP A 483 -9.23 21.87 9.43
N THR A 484 -9.21 21.65 10.75
CA THR A 484 -10.30 21.00 11.49
C THR A 484 -11.57 21.84 11.55
N GLU A 485 -11.45 23.17 11.69
CA GLU A 485 -12.60 24.08 11.58
C GLU A 485 -13.16 24.01 10.16
N ARG A 486 -12.26 23.98 9.17
CA ARG A 486 -12.67 23.90 7.77
C ARG A 486 -13.40 22.60 7.47
N GLU A 487 -12.87 21.46 7.90
CA GLU A 487 -13.53 20.15 7.81
C GLU A 487 -14.92 20.18 8.45
N SER A 488 -15.02 20.67 9.69
CA SER A 488 -16.29 20.77 10.42
C SER A 488 -17.32 21.60 9.67
N SER A 489 -16.92 22.73 9.06
CA SER A 489 -17.82 23.60 8.28
C SER A 489 -18.37 22.93 7.00
N LEU A 490 -17.65 21.93 6.47
CA LEU A 490 -17.99 21.27 5.21
C LEU A 490 -18.76 19.96 5.41
N ALA A 491 -18.75 19.38 6.61
CA ALA A 491 -19.34 18.09 6.90
C ALA A 491 -20.85 18.01 6.57
N ASP A 492 -21.64 18.97 7.05
CA ASP A 492 -23.08 19.00 6.80
C ASP A 492 -23.44 19.23 5.33
N PRO A 493 -22.87 20.24 4.63
CA PRO A 493 -23.08 20.42 3.19
C PRO A 493 -22.69 19.19 2.36
N ILE A 494 -21.55 18.56 2.64
CA ILE A 494 -21.11 17.34 1.93
C ILE A 494 -22.06 16.18 2.22
N SER A 495 -22.53 16.02 3.46
CA SER A 495 -23.53 15.01 3.77
C SER A 495 -24.85 15.25 3.04
N ALA A 496 -25.28 16.50 2.86
CA ALA A 496 -26.47 16.84 2.10
C ALA A 496 -26.31 16.50 0.61
N LEU A 497 -25.14 16.80 0.03
CA LEU A 497 -24.79 16.41 -1.34
C LEU A 497 -24.80 14.90 -1.52
N ARG A 498 -24.19 14.14 -0.60
CA ARG A 498 -24.17 12.67 -0.64
C ARG A 498 -25.55 12.05 -0.66
N LYS A 499 -26.50 12.59 0.12
CA LYS A 499 -27.88 12.09 0.15
C LYS A 499 -28.61 12.31 -1.18
N ASN A 500 -28.24 13.34 -1.93
CA ASN A 500 -28.91 13.76 -3.16
C ASN A 500 -28.09 13.52 -4.43
N ALA A 501 -26.89 12.93 -4.33
CA ALA A 501 -25.92 12.86 -5.42
C ALA A 501 -26.53 12.34 -6.73
N ARG A 502 -27.26 11.21 -6.69
CA ARG A 502 -27.90 10.62 -7.88
C ARG A 502 -28.88 11.54 -8.62
N ALA A 503 -29.55 12.44 -7.89
CA ALA A 503 -30.50 13.39 -8.46
C ALA A 503 -29.80 14.66 -8.98
N LEU A 504 -28.58 14.94 -8.53
CA LEU A 504 -27.85 16.18 -8.81
C LEU A 504 -26.76 16.02 -9.87
N ILE A 505 -26.25 14.80 -10.11
CA ILE A 505 -25.22 14.56 -11.12
C ILE A 505 -25.76 14.60 -12.55
N GLY A 506 -24.99 15.23 -13.44
CA GLY A 506 -25.27 15.30 -14.89
C GLY A 506 -25.05 13.97 -15.62
N ASN A 507 -25.46 13.92 -16.89
CA ASN A 507 -25.43 12.69 -17.69
C ASN A 507 -24.02 12.09 -17.85
N GLU A 508 -23.01 12.92 -18.13
CA GLU A 508 -21.62 12.47 -18.32
C GLU A 508 -21.07 11.76 -17.07
N THR A 509 -21.37 12.32 -15.89
CA THR A 509 -20.93 11.75 -14.61
C THR A 509 -21.62 10.41 -14.35
N ARG A 510 -22.92 10.30 -14.69
CA ARG A 510 -23.67 9.03 -14.58
C ARG A 510 -23.10 7.93 -15.47
N GLU A 511 -22.77 8.23 -16.73
CA GLU A 511 -22.21 7.24 -17.66
C GLU A 511 -20.82 6.75 -17.22
N ARG A 512 -19.97 7.67 -16.73
CA ARG A 512 -18.67 7.32 -16.16
C ARG A 512 -18.80 6.44 -14.92
N SER A 513 -19.69 6.80 -14.00
CA SER A 513 -19.98 6.03 -12.78
C SER A 513 -20.48 4.62 -13.11
N ALA A 514 -21.39 4.50 -14.09
CA ALA A 514 -21.87 3.21 -14.56
C ALA A 514 -20.75 2.34 -15.15
N SER A 515 -19.83 2.95 -15.91
CA SER A 515 -18.67 2.25 -16.49
C SER A 515 -17.68 1.76 -15.42
N GLN A 516 -17.40 2.60 -14.42
CA GLN A 516 -16.56 2.26 -13.27
C GLN A 516 -17.19 1.14 -12.43
N LEU A 517 -18.51 1.20 -12.20
CA LEU A 517 -19.26 0.17 -11.50
C LEU A 517 -19.21 -1.16 -12.25
N ALA A 518 -19.38 -1.14 -13.57
CA ALA A 518 -19.27 -2.33 -14.41
C ALA A 518 -17.87 -2.95 -14.29
N ALA A 519 -16.80 -2.16 -14.41
CA ALA A 519 -15.43 -2.63 -14.30
C ALA A 519 -15.14 -3.33 -12.95
N LEU A 520 -15.62 -2.76 -11.83
CA LEU A 520 -15.48 -3.36 -10.50
C LEU A 520 -16.26 -4.68 -10.38
N ARG A 521 -17.49 -4.72 -10.91
CA ARG A 521 -18.32 -5.94 -10.89
C ARG A 521 -17.73 -7.05 -11.73
N ASP A 522 -17.24 -6.72 -12.93
CA ASP A 522 -16.60 -7.67 -13.83
C ASP A 522 -15.31 -8.25 -13.24
N ALA A 523 -14.59 -7.46 -12.43
CA ALA A 523 -13.44 -7.93 -11.66
C ALA A 523 -13.83 -8.83 -10.47
N GLY A 524 -15.11 -8.89 -10.08
CA GLY A 524 -15.60 -9.69 -8.97
C GLY A 524 -15.73 -8.95 -7.63
N VAL A 525 -15.72 -7.62 -7.64
CA VAL A 525 -16.02 -6.82 -6.44
C VAL A 525 -17.52 -6.93 -6.14
N PRO A 526 -17.93 -7.26 -4.91
CA PRO A 526 -19.35 -7.36 -4.58
C PRO A 526 -20.07 -6.02 -4.77
N GLN A 527 -21.35 -6.08 -5.16
CA GLN A 527 -22.14 -4.93 -5.58
C GLN A 527 -22.06 -3.74 -4.62
N ARG A 528 -22.20 -4.00 -3.31
CA ARG A 528 -22.29 -2.94 -2.31
C ARG A 528 -20.94 -2.24 -2.09
N GLU A 529 -19.82 -2.95 -2.23
CA GLU A 529 -18.47 -2.41 -2.15
C GLU A 529 -18.14 -1.59 -3.41
N ALA A 530 -18.53 -2.10 -4.59
CA ALA A 530 -18.36 -1.39 -5.85
C ALA A 530 -19.15 -0.07 -5.88
N GLU A 531 -20.38 -0.06 -5.35
CA GLU A 531 -21.20 1.15 -5.16
C GLU A 531 -20.56 2.16 -4.20
N LEU A 532 -19.91 1.70 -3.12
CA LEU A 532 -19.23 2.62 -2.20
C LEU A 532 -18.03 3.32 -2.86
N VAL A 533 -17.23 2.58 -3.62
CA VAL A 533 -16.06 3.16 -4.32
C VAL A 533 -16.53 4.13 -5.42
N THR A 534 -17.53 3.75 -6.20
CA THR A 534 -18.07 4.59 -7.29
C THR A 534 -18.77 5.84 -6.80
N ALA A 535 -19.46 5.78 -5.65
CA ALA A 535 -20.10 6.95 -5.04
C ALA A 535 -19.12 8.09 -4.74
N LEU A 536 -17.81 7.83 -4.55
CA LEU A 536 -16.82 8.89 -4.37
C LEU A 536 -16.51 9.64 -5.67
N PHE A 537 -16.58 8.97 -6.82
CA PHE A 537 -16.44 9.62 -8.12
C PHE A 537 -17.69 10.44 -8.48
N ASP A 538 -18.87 10.02 -8.02
CA ASP A 538 -20.12 10.80 -8.14
C ASP A 538 -20.07 12.10 -7.33
N LEU A 539 -19.25 12.12 -6.27
CA LEU A 539 -19.07 13.28 -5.39
C LEU A 539 -17.94 14.19 -5.84
N ASP A 540 -17.29 13.93 -6.97
CA ASP A 540 -16.22 14.78 -7.50
C ASP A 540 -16.69 16.25 -7.59
N GLY A 541 -15.93 17.15 -6.99
CA GLY A 541 -16.27 18.56 -6.87
C GLY A 541 -17.21 18.97 -5.73
N ALA A 542 -17.72 18.02 -4.94
CA ALA A 542 -18.60 18.30 -3.80
C ALA A 542 -17.94 19.22 -2.77
N THR A 543 -16.65 19.05 -2.50
CA THR A 543 -15.89 19.90 -1.56
C THR A 543 -15.85 21.36 -2.02
N GLY A 544 -15.62 21.61 -3.31
CA GLY A 544 -15.63 22.97 -3.86
C GLY A 544 -17.01 23.63 -3.81
N ILE A 545 -18.07 22.87 -4.12
CA ILE A 545 -19.46 23.32 -4.03
C ILE A 545 -19.84 23.63 -2.58
N ALA A 546 -19.57 22.72 -1.65
CA ALA A 546 -19.78 22.91 -0.22
C ALA A 546 -19.03 24.14 0.30
N ALA A 547 -17.77 24.29 -0.10
CA ALA A 547 -16.94 25.43 0.27
C ALA A 547 -17.52 26.76 -0.20
N LEU A 548 -18.06 26.81 -1.43
CA LEU A 548 -18.71 27.99 -1.97
C LEU A 548 -20.05 28.27 -1.28
N ALA A 549 -20.85 27.22 -1.04
CA ALA A 549 -22.12 27.33 -0.31
C ALA A 549 -21.91 27.95 1.08
N VAL A 550 -20.92 27.48 1.84
CA VAL A 550 -20.57 28.04 3.16
C VAL A 550 -20.12 29.51 3.05
N ARG A 551 -19.30 29.86 2.06
CA ARG A 551 -18.82 31.25 1.88
C ARG A 551 -19.92 32.23 1.48
N THR A 552 -20.98 31.74 0.83
CA THR A 552 -22.01 32.57 0.19
C THR A 552 -23.39 32.42 0.83
N ASP A 553 -23.50 31.62 1.90
CA ASP A 553 -24.75 31.30 2.60
C ASP A 553 -25.88 30.84 1.65
N CYS A 554 -25.52 29.97 0.72
CA CYS A 554 -26.42 29.50 -0.35
C CYS A 554 -26.79 28.03 -0.19
N ASP A 555 -28.00 27.68 -0.62
CA ASP A 555 -28.44 26.30 -0.67
C ASP A 555 -27.54 25.45 -1.58
N THR A 556 -27.07 24.32 -1.03
CA THR A 556 -26.11 23.45 -1.72
C THR A 556 -26.73 22.75 -2.92
N ALA A 557 -28.04 22.43 -2.88
CA ALA A 557 -28.71 21.78 -4.00
C ALA A 557 -28.87 22.73 -5.19
N GLY A 558 -29.32 23.97 -4.97
CA GLY A 558 -29.41 25.00 -6.00
C GLY A 558 -28.06 25.35 -6.63
N LEU A 559 -26.99 25.41 -5.81
CA LEU A 559 -25.63 25.61 -6.31
C LEU A 559 -25.15 24.44 -7.18
N THR A 560 -25.46 23.20 -6.79
CA THR A 560 -25.09 22.01 -7.56
C THR A 560 -25.83 21.92 -8.88
N GLN A 561 -27.13 22.25 -8.89
CA GLN A 561 -27.92 22.31 -10.12
C GLN A 561 -27.37 23.37 -11.09
N ALA A 562 -27.06 24.56 -10.58
CA ALA A 562 -26.47 25.64 -11.38
C ALA A 562 -25.10 25.25 -11.94
N PHE A 563 -24.26 24.61 -11.14
CA PHE A 563 -22.95 24.12 -11.54
C PHE A 563 -23.01 23.03 -12.61
N THR A 564 -23.92 22.07 -12.45
CA THR A 564 -24.16 20.98 -13.40
C THR A 564 -24.71 21.53 -14.72
N ALA A 565 -25.73 22.39 -14.65
CA ALA A 565 -26.33 23.02 -15.84
C ALA A 565 -25.30 23.84 -16.64
N LEU A 566 -24.44 24.60 -15.95
CA LEU A 566 -23.36 25.34 -16.59
C LEU A 566 -22.32 24.40 -17.25
N GLY A 567 -21.98 23.31 -16.56
CA GLY A 567 -21.10 22.26 -17.08
C GLY A 567 -21.62 21.67 -18.38
N GLU A 568 -22.87 21.17 -18.37
CA GLU A 568 -23.52 20.53 -19.53
C GLU A 568 -23.67 21.51 -20.69
N THR A 569 -24.14 22.74 -20.41
CA THR A 569 -24.37 23.78 -21.42
C THR A 569 -23.10 24.16 -22.16
N LEU A 570 -21.96 24.17 -21.47
CA LEU A 570 -20.66 24.52 -22.05
C LEU A 570 -19.83 23.30 -22.49
N GLY A 571 -20.20 22.09 -22.05
CA GLY A 571 -19.42 20.87 -22.23
C GLY A 571 -18.15 20.81 -21.36
N LEU A 572 -18.12 21.57 -20.26
CA LEU A 572 -16.99 21.62 -19.34
C LEU A 572 -16.98 20.44 -18.36
N ASP A 573 -18.14 19.82 -18.12
CA ASP A 573 -18.26 18.56 -17.39
C ASP A 573 -17.52 17.42 -18.10
N TRP A 574 -17.70 17.31 -19.41
CA TRP A 574 -16.95 16.39 -20.26
C TRP A 574 -15.45 16.72 -20.24
N ALA A 575 -15.07 17.98 -20.48
CA ALA A 575 -13.66 18.38 -20.54
C ALA A 575 -12.94 18.13 -19.20
N GLN A 576 -13.58 18.43 -18.07
CA GLN A 576 -13.11 18.09 -16.73
C GLN A 576 -12.99 16.58 -16.56
N GLY A 577 -14.02 15.82 -16.95
CA GLY A 577 -14.03 14.36 -16.78
C GLY A 577 -12.92 13.66 -17.57
N VAL A 578 -12.66 14.12 -18.80
CA VAL A 578 -11.55 13.64 -19.61
C VAL A 578 -10.22 14.02 -18.96
N ALA A 579 -10.03 15.29 -18.56
CA ALA A 579 -8.81 15.71 -17.87
C ALA A 579 -8.54 14.86 -16.62
N ALA A 580 -9.55 14.64 -15.76
CA ALA A 580 -9.40 13.89 -14.52
C ALA A 580 -9.03 12.40 -14.70
N THR A 581 -9.16 11.86 -15.92
CA THR A 581 -8.89 10.44 -16.24
C THR A 581 -7.70 10.24 -17.18
N MET A 582 -7.12 11.32 -17.71
CA MET A 582 -5.93 11.25 -18.56
C MET A 582 -4.69 10.94 -17.71
N ASP A 583 -3.91 9.96 -18.15
CA ASP A 583 -2.64 9.54 -17.55
C ASP A 583 -1.51 9.68 -18.57
N PRO A 584 -1.06 10.91 -18.87
CA PRO A 584 0.02 11.11 -19.82
C PRO A 584 1.36 10.61 -19.25
N ALA A 585 2.20 10.08 -20.14
CA ALA A 585 3.53 9.59 -19.80
C ALA A 585 4.51 10.74 -19.51
N ASP A 586 4.33 11.89 -20.16
CA ASP A 586 5.16 13.07 -19.95
C ASP A 586 4.78 13.78 -18.63
N PRO A 587 5.76 14.11 -17.76
CA PRO A 587 5.49 14.78 -16.49
C PRO A 587 4.83 16.15 -16.62
N TRP A 588 5.16 16.94 -17.65
CA TRP A 588 4.59 18.26 -17.86
C TRP A 588 3.14 18.17 -18.33
N ASP A 589 2.86 17.23 -19.23
CA ASP A 589 1.48 16.93 -19.62
C ASP A 589 0.67 16.45 -18.40
N ARG A 590 1.25 15.68 -17.47
CA ARG A 590 0.55 15.23 -16.26
C ARG A 590 0.17 16.40 -15.36
N VAL A 591 1.13 17.28 -15.05
CA VAL A 591 0.86 18.49 -14.26
C VAL A 591 -0.17 19.37 -14.95
N LEU A 592 -0.07 19.53 -16.28
CA LEU A 592 -1.02 20.29 -17.08
C LEU A 592 -2.43 19.71 -16.98
N VAL A 593 -2.61 18.41 -17.21
CA VAL A 593 -3.94 17.77 -17.20
C VAL A 593 -4.54 17.79 -15.79
N SER A 594 -3.76 17.49 -14.76
CA SER A 594 -4.22 17.62 -13.37
C SER A 594 -4.67 19.06 -13.11
N GLY A 595 -3.92 20.07 -13.57
CA GLY A 595 -4.30 21.48 -13.47
C GLY A 595 -5.55 21.83 -14.28
N LEU A 596 -5.74 21.26 -15.47
CA LEU A 596 -6.90 21.51 -16.32
C LEU A 596 -8.20 20.98 -15.74
N ALA A 597 -8.20 19.76 -15.19
CA ALA A 597 -9.36 19.20 -14.51
C ALA A 597 -9.86 20.16 -13.41
N ARG A 598 -8.90 20.73 -12.66
CA ARG A 598 -9.14 21.68 -11.58
C ARG A 598 -9.58 23.05 -12.11
N ASP A 599 -8.94 23.56 -13.16
CA ASP A 599 -9.29 24.84 -13.77
C ASP A 599 -10.73 24.85 -14.27
N PHE A 600 -11.20 23.77 -14.90
CA PHE A 600 -12.58 23.64 -15.36
C PHE A 600 -13.58 23.68 -14.21
N GLN A 601 -13.26 23.05 -13.10
CA GLN A 601 -14.08 23.09 -11.89
C GLN A 601 -14.09 24.51 -11.29
N GLN A 602 -12.91 25.10 -11.09
CA GLN A 602 -12.74 26.38 -10.40
C GLN A 602 -13.37 27.53 -11.19
N MET A 603 -13.22 27.56 -12.52
CA MET A 603 -13.82 28.62 -13.34
C MET A 603 -15.35 28.63 -13.25
N ARG A 604 -15.99 27.46 -13.11
CA ARG A 604 -17.43 27.38 -12.89
C ARG A 604 -17.80 27.88 -11.50
N LEU A 605 -17.07 27.49 -10.45
CA LEU A 605 -17.32 27.98 -9.08
C LEU A 605 -17.15 29.50 -8.98
N ASP A 606 -16.08 30.05 -9.55
CA ASP A 606 -15.81 31.48 -9.56
C ASP A 606 -16.87 32.26 -10.35
N PHE A 607 -17.33 31.70 -11.48
CA PHE A 607 -18.43 32.28 -12.25
C PHE A 607 -19.71 32.32 -11.41
N LEU A 608 -20.08 31.21 -10.77
CA LEU A 608 -21.27 31.15 -9.92
C LEU A 608 -21.18 32.14 -8.76
N GLN A 609 -20.01 32.25 -8.12
CA GLN A 609 -19.77 33.25 -7.07
C GLN A 609 -19.97 34.68 -7.57
N ARG A 610 -19.45 35.02 -8.76
CA ARG A 610 -19.65 36.35 -9.38
C ARG A 610 -21.11 36.59 -9.78
N LEU A 611 -21.77 35.58 -10.33
CA LEU A 611 -23.17 35.65 -10.76
C LEU A 611 -24.07 35.89 -9.55
N MET A 612 -23.83 35.22 -8.43
CA MET A 612 -24.53 35.45 -7.17
C MET A 612 -24.39 36.89 -6.68
N ALA A 613 -23.19 37.47 -6.76
CA ALA A 613 -22.96 38.85 -6.35
C ALA A 613 -23.66 39.89 -7.26
N ARG A 614 -24.04 39.51 -8.48
CA ARG A 614 -24.70 40.38 -9.48
C ARG A 614 -26.19 40.10 -9.63
N ARG A 615 -26.71 39.14 -8.86
CA ARG A 615 -28.06 38.61 -9.02
C ARG A 615 -29.11 39.70 -8.81
N THR A 616 -30.10 39.73 -9.69
CA THR A 616 -31.18 40.74 -9.63
C THR A 616 -32.34 40.22 -8.77
N THR A 617 -33.16 41.12 -8.23
CA THR A 617 -34.31 40.76 -7.37
C THR A 617 -35.41 39.98 -8.11
N THR A 618 -35.34 39.90 -9.44
CA THR A 618 -36.28 39.17 -10.30
C THR A 618 -35.94 37.69 -10.47
N GLU A 619 -34.73 37.26 -10.13
CA GLU A 619 -34.32 35.85 -10.21
C GLU A 619 -34.71 35.14 -8.90
N THR A 620 -35.45 34.04 -8.98
CA THR A 620 -35.94 33.28 -7.81
C THR A 620 -34.93 32.25 -7.30
N SER A 621 -34.23 31.53 -8.18
CA SER A 621 -33.11 30.62 -7.83
C SER A 621 -31.79 30.90 -8.58
N LEU A 622 -30.65 30.38 -8.09
CA LEU A 622 -29.36 30.49 -8.79
C LEU A 622 -29.36 29.77 -10.17
N PRO A 623 -30.02 28.61 -10.33
CA PRO A 623 -30.29 28.03 -11.64
C PRO A 623 -30.98 28.99 -12.62
N ASP A 624 -31.97 29.78 -12.15
CA ASP A 624 -32.65 30.77 -13.00
C ASP A 624 -31.69 31.86 -13.49
N ALA A 625 -30.75 32.29 -12.64
CA ALA A 625 -29.73 33.26 -13.03
C ALA A 625 -28.76 32.70 -14.06
N VAL A 626 -28.39 31.42 -13.96
CA VAL A 626 -27.58 30.74 -14.98
C VAL A 626 -28.34 30.67 -16.31
N ALA A 627 -29.62 30.29 -16.28
CA ALA A 627 -30.45 30.23 -17.47
C ALA A 627 -30.55 31.59 -18.18
N SER A 628 -30.80 32.68 -17.43
CA SER A 628 -30.82 34.05 -17.95
C SER A 628 -29.50 34.45 -18.60
N TRP A 629 -28.36 34.11 -17.97
CA TRP A 629 -27.04 34.39 -18.53
C TRP A 629 -26.77 33.59 -19.81
N VAL A 630 -27.20 32.32 -19.85
CA VAL A 630 -27.08 31.47 -21.03
C VAL A 630 -27.87 32.05 -22.21
N GLU A 631 -29.08 32.52 -21.96
CA GLU A 631 -29.92 33.16 -22.98
C GLU A 631 -29.26 34.43 -23.52
N SER A 632 -28.74 35.30 -22.65
CA SER A 632 -28.10 36.55 -23.07
C SER A 632 -26.77 36.36 -23.80
N HIS A 633 -26.10 35.21 -23.66
CA HIS A 633 -24.80 34.89 -24.26
C HIS A 633 -24.85 33.77 -25.30
N GLY A 634 -26.04 33.38 -25.78
CA GLY A 634 -26.25 32.20 -26.62
C GLY A 634 -25.35 32.09 -27.86
N ALA A 635 -25.07 33.21 -28.55
CA ALA A 635 -24.18 33.20 -29.72
C ALA A 635 -22.73 32.84 -29.36
N ALA A 636 -22.21 33.39 -28.27
CA ALA A 636 -20.85 33.11 -27.80
C ALA A 636 -20.73 31.67 -27.27
N ILE A 637 -21.77 31.17 -26.58
CA ILE A 637 -21.87 29.80 -26.10
C ILE A 637 -21.89 28.81 -27.27
N THR A 638 -22.69 29.08 -28.31
CA THR A 638 -22.77 28.22 -29.50
C THR A 638 -21.41 28.10 -30.19
N HIS A 639 -20.69 29.20 -30.36
CA HIS A 639 -19.35 29.19 -30.95
C HIS A 639 -18.34 28.40 -30.09
N PHE A 640 -18.39 28.58 -28.77
CA PHE A 640 -17.57 27.81 -27.84
C PHE A 640 -17.89 26.31 -27.90
N ARG A 641 -19.18 25.95 -27.94
CA ARG A 641 -19.64 24.56 -28.01
C ARG A 641 -19.15 23.83 -29.25
N VAL A 642 -19.12 24.48 -30.41
CA VAL A 642 -18.55 23.88 -31.64
C VAL A 642 -17.09 23.43 -31.42
N MET A 643 -16.30 24.21 -30.67
CA MET A 643 -14.91 23.84 -30.35
C MET A 643 -14.84 22.63 -29.41
N THR A 644 -15.63 22.65 -28.33
CA THR A 644 -15.70 21.56 -27.36
C THR A 644 -16.17 20.26 -28.04
N ASP A 645 -17.22 20.33 -28.85
CA ASP A 645 -17.77 19.19 -29.58
C ASP A 645 -16.77 18.67 -30.62
N ARG A 646 -15.99 19.53 -31.28
CA ARG A 646 -14.91 19.10 -32.18
C ARG A 646 -13.84 18.30 -31.43
N ALA A 647 -13.47 18.71 -30.22
CA ALA A 647 -12.52 17.96 -29.40
C ALA A 647 -13.13 16.63 -28.93
N ARG A 648 -14.40 16.62 -28.54
CA ARG A 648 -15.14 15.43 -28.10
C ARG A 648 -15.25 14.34 -29.17
N HIS A 649 -15.44 14.74 -30.42
CA HIS A 649 -15.50 13.81 -31.55
C HIS A 649 -14.12 13.50 -32.17
N SER A 650 -13.03 13.98 -31.56
CA SER A 650 -11.68 13.60 -31.97
C SER A 650 -11.42 12.13 -31.62
N ALA A 651 -10.75 11.40 -32.50
CA ALA A 651 -10.32 10.02 -32.24
C ALA A 651 -9.38 9.92 -31.02
N THR A 652 -8.64 10.98 -30.73
CA THR A 652 -7.80 11.08 -29.53
C THR A 652 -7.85 12.52 -29.01
N VAL A 653 -8.26 12.67 -27.75
CA VAL A 653 -8.23 13.95 -27.05
C VAL A 653 -6.81 14.18 -26.55
N ARG A 654 -6.22 15.34 -26.89
CA ARG A 654 -4.86 15.71 -26.48
C ARG A 654 -4.90 16.77 -25.39
N THR A 655 -3.86 16.81 -24.55
CA THR A 655 -3.69 17.78 -23.47
C THR A 655 -3.83 19.23 -23.97
N THR A 656 -3.24 19.51 -25.13
CA THR A 656 -3.33 20.80 -25.83
C THR A 656 -4.75 21.18 -26.27
N MET A 657 -5.62 20.22 -26.60
CA MET A 657 -7.01 20.50 -26.91
C MET A 657 -7.76 20.97 -25.67
N LEU A 658 -7.56 20.29 -24.54
CA LEU A 658 -8.17 20.66 -23.27
C LEU A 658 -7.64 22.01 -22.77
N ALA A 659 -6.34 22.28 -22.93
CA ALA A 659 -5.75 23.58 -22.60
C ALA A 659 -6.39 24.73 -23.40
N GLN A 660 -6.64 24.51 -24.70
CA GLN A 660 -7.34 25.49 -25.53
C GLN A 660 -8.79 25.70 -25.07
N ILE A 661 -9.51 24.63 -24.72
CA ILE A 661 -10.88 24.72 -24.19
C ILE A 661 -10.88 25.52 -22.89
N ALA A 662 -9.97 25.24 -21.96
CA ALA A 662 -9.85 25.98 -20.69
C ALA A 662 -9.60 27.47 -20.94
N ALA A 663 -8.68 27.82 -21.85
CA ALA A 663 -8.39 29.22 -22.18
C ALA A 663 -9.63 29.95 -22.74
N GLN A 664 -10.38 29.32 -23.65
CA GLN A 664 -11.58 29.91 -24.23
C GLN A 664 -12.74 29.99 -23.23
N ALA A 665 -12.91 28.96 -22.39
CA ALA A 665 -13.92 28.93 -21.34
C ALA A 665 -13.69 30.06 -20.33
N ARG A 666 -12.44 30.31 -19.94
CA ARG A 666 -12.06 31.39 -19.02
C ARG A 666 -12.46 32.76 -19.57
N ASN A 667 -12.23 33.00 -20.86
CA ASN A 667 -12.65 34.23 -21.53
C ASN A 667 -14.18 34.36 -21.60
N LEU A 668 -14.89 33.27 -21.88
CA LEU A 668 -16.35 33.27 -21.95
C LEU A 668 -16.99 33.57 -20.58
N LEU A 669 -16.53 32.89 -19.53
CA LEU A 669 -17.03 33.02 -18.15
C LEU A 669 -16.59 34.32 -17.44
N SER A 670 -15.70 35.11 -18.06
CA SER A 670 -15.29 36.43 -17.57
C SER A 670 -16.17 37.58 -18.09
N ARG A 671 -16.93 37.34 -19.16
CA ARG A 671 -17.90 38.29 -19.73
C ARG A 671 -19.15 38.28 -18.86
#